data_AF-A0A3L6KX96-F1
#
_entry.id   AF-A0A3L6KX96-F1
#
_cell.length_a   1.000
_cell.length_b   1.000
_cell.length_c   1.000
_cell.angle_alpha   90.00
_cell.angle_beta   90.00
_cell.angle_gamma   90.00
#
_symmetry.space_group_name_H-M   'P 1'
#
loop_
_entity.id
_entity.type
_entity.pdbx_description
1 polymer ?
#
loop_
_entity_poly.entity_id
_entity_poly.type
_entity_poly.pdbx_seq_one_letter_code
_entity_poly.pdbx_strand_id
1 'polypeptide(L)'
;MRVLASAVASYSATPVEHELPIQWRQKSFALAEAREVLGLVYETLRSYWKRNPHSERNKMDAAVLLSIVSGDLQEYVKGQLLLDGRDWRGIWRMNIDQLEKSVELIAEWGSMKEVLLRGEWKDVDVGSEKGGVQSAFEQRLRDVLRIRQLLASAENLSPGKAPESIAPEVVFDGESVTDRRVTSDDRWKTCIGKFEKEFSFLEDHLRGRVKQLFGSNQRGQEDLIRTLKQHRTLLNREGIKNGVEGDMASVAEHLIKQLQKIQVRYENNKRRSTTDLHTVKMAKSAQTECAQIPEIAGILFGKSTSLDQVVKVAEGIMGEMQKEESEALAAWRQNMENHCKKLTSLPDAVVFNGSNKQCITCTVHPSIKQCLQEIYSMRSWCGRRHEELLRISEEGEGVIKACEKLIKATTRSMQVVSNYNTVQRQIIHCTRSMLESASNHALSQLLYKGSDKRLVTIANYNEIDGLNMRFQNAVDALCVENRRIRRFHIDFMNQVAELHNLELAGQTDQWRTAVDGLRRLFEEFLNAHNIDNYDNWRRHLDAQIYKALEHQYQRGLETMHEKMQEFKVELVFKQGQVQFKPSFEAVREAYYQQVRELVGIPLRFRGLQQKKESGGPYELYKLIPLSNKDRIVTVHLKAVELFGKLNRVRKAFRTHVLVGTCGINGGPDIDALVEATCANLKNYSDGFNVVKEQLNKLRDIDDNMKIDGFTISTIPIKASVEEQLHRLEEALLNAMRKTMQQTLSAIDTFVYNASNVITRQPVTMEEVGQAIRPIESSWQQCHHMKKSLVRRRN
;
A
#
# COMPACT_ATOMS: atom_id res chain seq x y z
N MET A 1 -59.68 -42.53 24.34
CA MET A 1 -58.34 -41.91 24.23
C MET A 1 -58.29 -40.50 24.82
N ARG A 2 -59.07 -39.50 24.34
CA ARG A 2 -59.17 -38.17 25.01
C ARG A 2 -59.57 -38.23 26.50
N VAL A 3 -60.37 -39.22 26.89
CA VAL A 3 -60.85 -39.40 28.28
C VAL A 3 -59.74 -39.90 29.23
N LEU A 4 -58.77 -40.67 28.74
CA LEU A 4 -57.62 -41.10 29.55
C LEU A 4 -56.57 -39.98 29.66
N ALA A 5 -56.37 -39.21 28.58
CA ALA A 5 -55.49 -38.03 28.60
C ALA A 5 -56.02 -36.92 29.53
N SER A 6 -57.34 -36.68 29.56
CA SER A 6 -57.91 -35.67 30.47
C SER A 6 -57.92 -36.11 31.94
N ALA A 7 -57.91 -37.41 32.22
CA ALA A 7 -57.87 -37.95 33.58
C ALA A 7 -56.47 -37.88 34.22
N VAL A 8 -55.41 -37.87 33.41
CA VAL A 8 -54.01 -37.74 33.87
C VAL A 8 -53.57 -36.27 33.92
N ALA A 9 -54.08 -35.42 33.03
CA ALA A 9 -53.77 -33.99 32.97
C ALA A 9 -54.23 -33.17 34.21
N SER A 10 -55.10 -33.72 35.06
CA SER A 10 -55.59 -33.05 36.28
C SER A 10 -54.54 -32.92 37.39
N TYR A 11 -53.34 -33.51 37.24
CA TYR A 11 -52.26 -33.47 38.24
C TYR A 11 -50.97 -32.72 37.80
N SER A 12 -50.95 -32.11 36.60
CA SER A 12 -49.81 -31.29 36.12
C SER A 12 -50.16 -29.80 36.11
N ALA A 13 -49.35 -28.97 36.77
CA ALA A 13 -49.57 -27.51 36.87
C ALA A 13 -49.42 -26.74 35.53
N THR A 14 -49.05 -27.43 34.45
CA THR A 14 -49.12 -26.96 33.05
C THR A 14 -49.53 -28.13 32.17
N PRO A 15 -50.43 -27.97 31.18
CA PRO A 15 -50.76 -29.06 30.27
C PRO A 15 -49.51 -29.44 29.48
N VAL A 16 -49.06 -30.69 29.58
CA VAL A 16 -47.83 -31.23 28.95
C VAL A 16 -47.77 -30.92 27.45
N GLU A 17 -48.94 -30.75 26.80
CA GLU A 17 -49.09 -30.25 25.42
C GLU A 17 -48.34 -28.94 25.12
N HIS A 18 -48.11 -28.07 26.12
CA HIS A 18 -47.41 -26.79 25.95
C HIS A 18 -45.93 -26.92 25.58
N GLU A 19 -45.34 -28.10 25.80
CA GLU A 19 -43.98 -28.42 25.34
C GLU A 19 -43.90 -28.56 23.82
N LEU A 20 -45.03 -28.77 23.14
CA LEU A 20 -45.08 -28.85 21.68
C LEU A 20 -45.03 -27.46 21.02
N PRO A 21 -44.41 -27.34 19.84
CA PRO A 21 -44.35 -26.09 19.08
C PRO A 21 -45.74 -25.45 18.91
N ILE A 22 -45.80 -24.12 18.97
CA ILE A 22 -47.06 -23.36 18.82
C ILE A 22 -47.71 -23.65 17.46
N GLN A 23 -46.91 -23.77 16.41
CA GLN A 23 -47.36 -24.12 15.05
C GLN A 23 -48.10 -25.46 15.03
N TRP A 24 -47.60 -26.47 15.76
CA TRP A 24 -48.24 -27.78 15.86
C TRP A 24 -49.56 -27.70 16.63
N ARG A 25 -49.56 -27.01 17.78
CA ARG A 25 -50.76 -26.85 18.63
C ARG A 25 -51.90 -26.12 17.92
N GLN A 26 -51.59 -25.09 17.13
CA GLN A 26 -52.57 -24.30 16.40
C GLN A 26 -52.99 -24.93 15.07
N LYS A 27 -52.29 -25.98 14.60
CA LYS A 27 -52.49 -26.62 13.28
C LYS A 27 -52.49 -25.59 12.14
N SER A 28 -51.72 -24.52 12.30
CA SER A 28 -51.66 -23.36 11.41
C SER A 28 -50.53 -23.50 10.39
N PHE A 29 -50.58 -24.57 9.61
CA PHE A 29 -49.59 -24.84 8.57
C PHE A 29 -50.22 -25.61 7.40
N ALA A 30 -49.74 -25.36 6.18
CA ALA A 30 -50.17 -26.08 4.99
C ALA A 30 -49.53 -27.47 4.91
N LEU A 31 -50.11 -28.38 4.11
CA LEU A 31 -49.57 -29.73 3.93
C LEU A 31 -48.11 -29.73 3.44
N ALA A 32 -47.70 -28.71 2.69
CA ALA A 32 -46.32 -28.56 2.23
C ALA A 32 -45.32 -28.23 3.36
N GLU A 33 -45.77 -27.54 4.41
CA GLU A 33 -44.96 -27.11 5.56
C GLU A 33 -44.98 -28.16 6.68
N ALA A 34 -45.91 -29.12 6.63
CA ALA A 34 -46.17 -30.08 7.69
C ALA A 34 -44.94 -30.92 8.07
N ARG A 35 -44.06 -31.22 7.11
CA ARG A 35 -42.81 -31.95 7.34
C ARG A 35 -41.82 -31.18 8.21
N GLU A 36 -41.66 -29.89 7.96
CA GLU A 36 -40.77 -29.03 8.74
C GLU A 36 -41.29 -28.86 10.17
N VAL A 37 -42.61 -28.67 10.31
CA VAL A 37 -43.25 -28.59 11.64
C VAL A 37 -43.11 -29.90 12.39
N LEU A 38 -43.21 -31.06 11.73
CA LEU A 38 -42.97 -32.37 12.34
C LEU A 38 -41.51 -32.53 12.80
N GLY A 39 -40.55 -32.00 12.05
CA GLY A 39 -39.14 -31.93 12.46
C GLY A 39 -38.95 -31.12 13.75
N LEU A 40 -39.62 -29.96 13.87
CA LEU A 40 -39.62 -29.17 15.11
C LEU A 40 -40.24 -29.94 16.28
N VAL A 41 -41.33 -30.67 16.04
CA VAL A 41 -41.94 -31.55 17.06
C VAL A 41 -40.94 -32.61 17.52
N TYR A 42 -40.22 -33.26 16.60
CA TYR A 42 -39.21 -34.25 16.95
C TYR A 42 -38.07 -33.68 17.81
N GLU A 43 -37.57 -32.49 17.47
CA GLU A 43 -36.51 -31.81 18.23
C GLU A 43 -36.98 -31.36 19.61
N THR A 44 -38.20 -30.83 19.72
CA THR A 44 -38.80 -30.43 21.01
C THR A 44 -38.99 -31.62 21.94
N LEU A 45 -39.45 -32.77 21.43
CA LEU A 45 -39.55 -34.01 22.21
C LEU A 45 -38.16 -34.45 22.69
N ARG A 46 -37.17 -34.49 21.80
CA ARG A 46 -35.80 -34.86 22.19
C ARG A 46 -35.20 -33.91 23.23
N SER A 47 -35.47 -32.61 23.11
CA SER A 47 -35.08 -31.60 24.08
C SER A 47 -35.80 -31.77 25.42
N TYR A 48 -37.10 -32.09 25.41
CA TYR A 48 -37.87 -32.40 26.61
C TYR A 48 -37.24 -33.57 27.39
N TRP A 49 -36.87 -34.65 26.69
CA TRP A 49 -36.25 -35.81 27.34
C TRP A 49 -34.87 -35.51 27.94
N LYS A 50 -34.03 -34.71 27.26
CA LYS A 50 -32.70 -34.33 27.77
C LYS A 50 -32.75 -33.36 28.96
N ARG A 51 -33.78 -32.52 29.02
CA ARG A 51 -33.95 -31.51 30.09
C ARG A 51 -34.54 -32.10 31.37
N ASN A 52 -35.32 -33.18 31.27
CA ASN A 52 -36.08 -33.73 32.39
C ASN A 52 -35.44 -35.00 32.96
N PRO A 53 -35.44 -35.20 34.29
CA PRO A 53 -35.00 -36.46 34.89
C PRO A 53 -35.94 -37.60 34.49
N HIS A 54 -35.41 -38.80 34.22
CA HIS A 54 -36.16 -39.96 33.73
C HIS A 54 -37.01 -40.67 34.82
N SER A 55 -37.78 -39.89 35.58
CA SER A 55 -38.77 -40.38 36.54
C SER A 55 -39.97 -41.05 35.85
N GLU A 56 -40.66 -41.95 36.54
CA GLU A 56 -41.87 -42.61 36.02
C GLU A 56 -42.95 -41.62 35.56
N ARG A 57 -43.06 -40.46 36.23
CA ARG A 57 -43.95 -39.38 35.83
C ARG A 57 -43.59 -38.79 34.47
N ASN A 58 -42.32 -38.47 34.24
CA ASN A 58 -41.87 -37.89 32.97
C ASN A 58 -41.88 -38.91 31.82
N LYS A 59 -41.72 -40.21 32.14
CA LYS A 59 -41.95 -41.29 31.17
C LYS A 59 -43.42 -41.35 30.75
N MET A 60 -44.35 -41.21 31.70
CA MET A 60 -45.78 -41.14 31.41
C MET A 60 -46.13 -39.91 30.56
N ASP A 61 -45.59 -38.74 30.92
CA ASP A 61 -45.78 -37.50 30.16
C ASP A 61 -45.21 -37.61 28.73
N ALA A 62 -44.05 -38.26 28.56
CA ALA A 62 -43.47 -38.58 27.25
C ALA A 62 -44.36 -39.51 26.42
N ALA A 63 -44.94 -40.55 27.02
CA ALA A 63 -45.89 -41.45 26.35
C ALA A 63 -47.18 -40.71 25.94
N VAL A 64 -47.67 -39.81 26.79
CA VAL A 64 -48.83 -38.93 26.49
C VAL A 64 -48.51 -38.00 25.33
N LEU A 65 -47.34 -37.36 25.30
CA LEU A 65 -46.91 -36.50 24.18
C LEU A 65 -46.87 -37.25 22.85
N LEU A 66 -46.32 -38.47 22.81
CA LEU A 66 -46.30 -39.29 21.59
C LEU A 66 -47.71 -39.65 21.11
N SER A 67 -48.63 -39.92 22.03
CA SER A 67 -50.03 -40.22 21.73
C SER A 67 -50.77 -38.99 21.19
N ILE A 68 -50.54 -37.81 21.79
CA ILE A 68 -51.12 -36.54 21.36
C ILE A 68 -50.66 -36.19 19.94
N VAL A 69 -49.35 -36.23 19.67
CA VAL A 69 -48.82 -35.94 18.33
C VAL A 69 -49.39 -36.93 17.29
N SER A 70 -49.48 -38.22 17.63
CA SER A 70 -50.04 -39.24 16.72
C SER A 70 -51.53 -38.98 16.44
N GLY A 71 -52.32 -38.61 17.45
CA GLY A 71 -53.74 -38.30 17.29
C GLY A 71 -53.98 -36.98 16.54
N ASP A 72 -53.20 -35.95 16.84
CA ASP A 72 -53.30 -34.65 16.17
C ASP A 72 -52.91 -34.73 14.70
N LEU A 73 -51.89 -35.53 14.37
CA LEU A 73 -51.49 -35.77 12.99
C LEU A 73 -52.61 -36.48 12.20
N GLN A 74 -53.26 -37.49 12.79
CA GLN A 74 -54.38 -38.18 12.14
C GLN A 74 -55.55 -37.22 11.89
N GLU A 75 -55.92 -36.38 12.86
CA GLU A 75 -57.00 -35.39 12.70
C GLU A 75 -56.62 -34.27 11.71
N TYR A 76 -55.36 -33.85 11.70
CA TYR A 76 -54.85 -32.90 10.72
C TYR A 76 -54.95 -33.45 9.29
N VAL A 77 -54.45 -34.67 9.06
CA VAL A 77 -54.52 -35.32 7.73
C VAL A 77 -55.96 -35.55 7.31
N LYS A 78 -56.86 -36.00 8.20
CA LYS A 78 -58.31 -36.08 7.89
C LYS A 78 -58.88 -34.72 7.49
N GLY A 79 -58.51 -33.66 8.22
CA GLY A 79 -58.91 -32.30 7.90
C GLY A 79 -58.46 -31.86 6.51
N GLN A 80 -57.21 -32.13 6.15
CA GLN A 80 -56.65 -31.82 4.82
C GLN A 80 -57.39 -32.59 3.71
N LEU A 81 -57.66 -33.88 3.90
CA LEU A 81 -58.36 -34.72 2.90
C LEU A 81 -59.81 -34.28 2.66
N LEU A 82 -60.49 -33.74 3.67
CA LEU A 82 -61.88 -33.30 3.58
C LEU A 82 -62.05 -31.92 2.94
N LEU A 83 -60.96 -31.19 2.66
CA LEU A 83 -61.00 -29.91 1.95
C LEU A 83 -61.37 -30.08 0.47
N ASP A 84 -60.96 -31.17 -0.17
CA ASP A 84 -61.17 -31.42 -1.61
C ASP A 84 -62.53 -32.04 -1.96
N GLY A 85 -63.30 -32.48 -0.94
CA GLY A 85 -64.66 -33.00 -1.12
C GLY A 85 -65.23 -33.57 0.17
N ARG A 86 -66.52 -33.31 0.44
CA ARG A 86 -67.23 -33.86 1.62
C ARG A 86 -67.84 -35.24 1.38
N ASP A 87 -67.83 -35.73 0.14
CA ASP A 87 -68.32 -37.05 -0.21
C ASP A 87 -67.19 -38.10 -0.18
N TRP A 88 -67.55 -39.37 -0.06
CA TRP A 88 -66.58 -40.48 -0.05
C TRP A 88 -65.81 -40.59 -1.38
N ARG A 89 -66.35 -40.01 -2.48
CA ARG A 89 -65.71 -39.97 -3.81
C ARG A 89 -64.58 -38.95 -3.90
N GLY A 90 -64.61 -37.89 -3.09
CA GLY A 90 -63.60 -36.82 -3.11
C GLY A 90 -62.17 -37.34 -2.97
N ILE A 91 -61.94 -38.28 -2.05
CA ILE A 91 -60.60 -38.85 -1.79
C ILE A 91 -60.08 -39.65 -3.01
N TRP A 92 -60.98 -40.31 -3.75
CA TRP A 92 -60.64 -41.05 -4.96
C TRP A 92 -60.33 -40.12 -6.16
N ARG A 93 -60.86 -38.88 -6.14
CA ARG A 93 -60.65 -37.87 -7.20
C ARG A 93 -59.57 -36.84 -6.89
N MET A 94 -59.11 -36.77 -5.64
CA MET A 94 -58.09 -35.85 -5.14
C MET A 94 -56.79 -35.89 -5.96
N ASN A 95 -55.95 -34.86 -5.93
CA ASN A 95 -54.62 -34.97 -6.54
C ASN A 95 -53.80 -36.07 -5.85
N ILE A 96 -53.20 -36.96 -6.65
CA ILE A 96 -52.40 -38.08 -6.14
C ILE A 96 -51.18 -37.60 -5.33
N ASP A 97 -50.59 -36.46 -5.69
CA ASP A 97 -49.44 -35.86 -5.00
C ASP A 97 -49.80 -35.41 -3.58
N GLN A 98 -51.02 -34.90 -3.37
CA GLN A 98 -51.52 -34.51 -2.05
C GLN A 98 -51.78 -35.75 -1.17
N LEU A 99 -52.26 -36.84 -1.79
CA LEU A 99 -52.46 -38.12 -1.10
C LEU A 99 -51.11 -38.73 -0.69
N GLU A 100 -50.12 -38.72 -1.58
CA GLU A 100 -48.76 -39.21 -1.32
C GLU A 100 -48.11 -38.44 -0.18
N LYS A 101 -48.11 -37.10 -0.22
CA LYS A 101 -47.59 -36.26 0.88
C LYS A 101 -48.26 -36.54 2.23
N SER A 102 -49.57 -36.81 2.22
CA SER A 102 -50.32 -37.13 3.44
C SER A 102 -49.92 -38.49 4.03
N VAL A 103 -49.70 -39.49 3.19
CA VAL A 103 -49.23 -40.82 3.61
C VAL A 103 -47.77 -40.78 4.06
N GLU A 104 -46.91 -40.04 3.35
CA GLU A 104 -45.50 -39.83 3.69
C GLU A 104 -45.35 -39.16 5.06
N LEU A 105 -46.16 -38.13 5.35
CA LEU A 105 -46.13 -37.43 6.64
C LEU A 105 -46.45 -38.36 7.81
N ILE A 106 -47.44 -39.25 7.66
CA ILE A 106 -47.78 -40.26 8.67
C ILE A 106 -46.63 -41.27 8.84
N ALA A 107 -46.02 -41.71 7.73
CA ALA A 107 -44.90 -42.65 7.76
C ALA A 107 -43.63 -42.05 8.38
N GLU A 108 -43.34 -40.77 8.09
CA GLU A 108 -42.19 -40.04 8.65
C GLU A 108 -42.32 -39.89 10.17
N TRP A 109 -43.52 -39.55 10.66
CA TRP A 109 -43.79 -39.55 12.10
C TRP A 109 -43.61 -40.95 12.71
N GLY A 110 -44.11 -42.00 12.04
CA GLY A 110 -43.93 -43.38 12.48
C GLY A 110 -42.46 -43.75 12.63
N SER A 111 -41.62 -43.41 11.65
CA SER A 111 -40.17 -43.62 11.70
C SER A 111 -39.51 -42.82 12.83
N MET A 112 -39.84 -41.54 12.97
CA MET A 112 -39.34 -40.68 14.06
C MET A 112 -39.70 -41.25 15.44
N LYS A 113 -40.95 -41.68 15.64
CA LYS A 113 -41.43 -42.33 16.86
C LYS A 113 -40.64 -43.60 17.16
N GLU A 114 -40.40 -44.45 16.16
CA GLU A 114 -39.59 -45.66 16.32
C GLU A 114 -38.13 -45.36 16.68
N VAL A 115 -37.51 -44.33 16.09
CA VAL A 115 -36.13 -43.92 16.41
C VAL A 115 -36.03 -43.45 17.86
N LEU A 116 -37.01 -42.68 18.36
CA LEU A 116 -37.04 -42.27 19.77
C LEU A 116 -37.13 -43.48 20.69
N LEU A 117 -38.09 -44.37 20.44
CA LEU A 117 -38.36 -45.54 21.28
C LEU A 117 -37.25 -46.60 21.23
N ARG A 118 -36.59 -46.80 20.08
CA ARG A 118 -35.43 -47.71 19.96
C ARG A 118 -34.12 -47.09 20.45
N GLY A 119 -34.04 -45.77 20.52
CA GLY A 119 -32.85 -45.01 20.85
C GLY A 119 -32.83 -44.53 22.29
N GLU A 120 -33.15 -43.25 22.48
CA GLU A 120 -33.00 -42.53 23.75
C GLU A 120 -34.13 -42.87 24.76
N TRP A 121 -35.29 -43.37 24.31
CA TRP A 121 -36.52 -43.55 25.11
C TRP A 121 -36.90 -45.03 25.32
N LYS A 122 -35.93 -45.93 25.41
CA LYS A 122 -36.16 -47.40 25.53
C LYS A 122 -37.04 -47.82 26.71
N ASP A 123 -37.03 -47.03 27.78
CA ASP A 123 -37.75 -47.34 29.03
C ASP A 123 -39.16 -46.72 29.09
N VAL A 124 -39.62 -46.06 28.03
CA VAL A 124 -40.97 -45.46 27.96
C VAL A 124 -41.97 -46.52 27.51
N ASP A 125 -42.86 -46.93 28.42
CA ASP A 125 -43.91 -47.90 28.08
C ASP A 125 -45.11 -47.21 27.43
N VAL A 126 -45.19 -47.28 26.10
CA VAL A 126 -46.31 -46.76 25.30
C VAL A 126 -47.45 -47.81 25.24
N GLY A 127 -47.83 -48.44 26.36
CA GLY A 127 -48.96 -49.38 26.46
C GLY A 127 -48.96 -50.50 25.42
N SER A 128 -50.12 -51.16 25.21
CA SER A 128 -50.29 -52.24 24.22
C SER A 128 -50.11 -51.82 22.75
N GLU A 129 -49.61 -50.61 22.47
CA GLU A 129 -49.13 -50.20 21.14
C GLU A 129 -47.65 -50.59 20.91
N LYS A 130 -47.11 -51.55 21.67
CA LYS A 130 -45.74 -52.08 21.51
C LYS A 130 -45.46 -52.82 20.19
N GLY A 131 -46.44 -52.92 19.29
CA GLY A 131 -46.22 -53.44 17.95
C GLY A 131 -47.20 -52.79 16.99
N GLY A 132 -46.67 -51.95 16.10
CA GLY A 132 -47.25 -51.49 14.83
C GLY A 132 -48.67 -51.91 14.47
N VAL A 133 -49.67 -51.54 15.26
CA VAL A 133 -51.04 -51.47 14.75
C VAL A 133 -51.09 -50.14 14.02
N GLN A 134 -50.65 -50.15 12.76
CA GLN A 134 -50.99 -49.11 11.81
C GLN A 134 -52.45 -48.75 12.04
N SER A 135 -52.72 -47.47 12.25
CA SER A 135 -54.11 -47.05 12.45
C SER A 135 -54.91 -47.54 11.24
N ALA A 136 -56.11 -48.09 11.46
CA ALA A 136 -56.93 -48.58 10.35
C ALA A 136 -57.12 -47.49 9.27
N PHE A 137 -57.12 -46.22 9.69
CA PHE A 137 -57.09 -45.05 8.82
C PHE A 137 -55.83 -44.95 7.94
N GLU A 138 -54.64 -45.09 8.51
CA GLU A 138 -53.38 -45.10 7.76
C GLU A 138 -53.35 -46.24 6.73
N GLN A 139 -53.79 -47.44 7.11
CA GLN A 139 -53.86 -48.57 6.20
C GLN A 139 -54.83 -48.32 5.04
N ARG A 140 -56.03 -47.78 5.32
CA ARG A 140 -57.00 -47.41 4.28
C ARG A 140 -56.46 -46.35 3.32
N LEU A 141 -55.74 -45.34 3.82
CA LEU A 141 -55.09 -44.34 2.95
C LEU A 141 -54.00 -44.94 2.06
N ARG A 142 -53.17 -45.84 2.61
CA ARG A 142 -52.17 -46.58 1.84
C ARG A 142 -52.84 -47.45 0.76
N ASP A 143 -53.96 -48.10 1.09
CA ASP A 143 -54.73 -48.90 0.13
C ASP A 143 -55.28 -48.04 -1.02
N VAL A 144 -55.88 -46.88 -0.70
CA VAL A 144 -56.38 -45.91 -1.71
C VAL A 144 -55.24 -45.43 -2.61
N LEU A 145 -54.10 -45.02 -2.03
CA LEU A 145 -52.94 -44.57 -2.79
C LEU A 145 -52.41 -45.69 -3.70
N ARG A 146 -52.28 -46.92 -3.19
CA ARG A 146 -51.83 -48.10 -3.95
C ARG A 146 -52.76 -48.37 -5.14
N ILE A 147 -54.07 -48.37 -4.93
CA ILE A 147 -55.06 -48.62 -5.98
C ILE A 147 -54.97 -47.56 -7.08
N ARG A 148 -54.92 -46.28 -6.70
CA ARG A 148 -54.84 -45.18 -7.67
C ARG A 148 -53.53 -45.18 -8.45
N GLN A 149 -52.41 -45.45 -7.79
CA GLN A 149 -51.11 -45.61 -8.45
C GLN A 149 -51.11 -46.79 -9.43
N LEU A 150 -51.71 -47.92 -9.06
CA LEU A 150 -51.82 -49.09 -9.93
C LEU A 150 -52.66 -48.81 -11.19
N LEU A 151 -53.82 -48.19 -11.02
CA LEU A 151 -54.72 -47.84 -12.14
C LEU A 151 -54.06 -46.82 -13.08
N ALA A 152 -53.46 -45.75 -12.55
CA ALA A 152 -52.74 -44.76 -13.36
C ALA A 152 -51.55 -45.39 -14.10
N SER A 153 -50.83 -46.32 -13.45
CA SER A 153 -49.70 -47.01 -14.08
C SER A 153 -50.14 -47.98 -15.18
N ALA A 154 -51.27 -48.66 -14.99
CA ALA A 154 -51.85 -49.55 -15.99
C ALA A 154 -52.38 -48.77 -17.21
N GLU A 155 -53.05 -47.64 -16.99
CA GLU A 155 -53.56 -46.77 -18.05
C GLU A 155 -52.43 -46.15 -18.88
N ASN A 156 -51.35 -45.70 -18.24
CA ASN A 156 -50.15 -45.20 -18.92
C ASN A 156 -49.49 -46.26 -19.81
N LEU A 157 -49.52 -47.54 -19.41
CA LEU A 157 -48.87 -48.63 -20.14
C LEU A 157 -49.74 -49.19 -21.28
N SER A 158 -51.05 -49.19 -21.11
CA SER A 158 -52.01 -49.71 -22.09
C SER A 158 -53.20 -48.74 -22.20
N PRO A 159 -53.08 -47.67 -23.01
CA PRO A 159 -54.14 -46.68 -23.15
C PRO A 159 -55.39 -47.31 -23.78
N GLY A 160 -56.48 -47.32 -23.00
CA GLY A 160 -57.79 -47.86 -23.33
C GLY A 160 -58.68 -47.81 -22.08
N LYS A 161 -60.01 -47.66 -22.22
CA LYS A 161 -60.90 -47.65 -21.04
C LYS A 161 -60.77 -48.98 -20.32
N ALA A 162 -60.21 -48.96 -19.12
CA ALA A 162 -60.30 -50.09 -18.20
C ALA A 162 -61.78 -50.45 -18.00
N PRO A 163 -62.12 -51.73 -17.76
CA PRO A 163 -63.51 -52.13 -17.53
C PRO A 163 -64.16 -51.25 -16.46
N GLU A 164 -65.39 -50.77 -16.68
CA GLU A 164 -66.08 -49.92 -15.69
C GLU A 164 -66.23 -50.63 -14.33
N SER A 165 -66.17 -51.97 -14.29
CA SER A 165 -66.19 -52.79 -13.07
C SER A 165 -64.99 -52.57 -12.13
N ILE A 166 -63.84 -52.08 -12.62
CA ILE A 166 -62.63 -51.87 -11.82
C ILE A 166 -62.54 -50.44 -11.24
N ALA A 167 -63.40 -49.53 -11.69
CA ALA A 167 -63.39 -48.15 -11.24
C ALA A 167 -63.59 -48.08 -9.71
N PRO A 168 -62.75 -47.33 -8.96
CA PRO A 168 -62.89 -47.25 -7.51
C PRO A 168 -64.27 -46.78 -7.05
N GLU A 169 -64.94 -45.93 -7.83
CA GLU A 169 -66.30 -45.46 -7.57
C GLU A 169 -67.37 -46.56 -7.69
N VAL A 170 -67.07 -47.66 -8.37
CA VAL A 170 -67.96 -48.83 -8.49
C VAL A 170 -67.62 -49.87 -7.43
N VAL A 171 -66.32 -50.10 -7.16
CA VAL A 171 -65.87 -51.13 -6.22
C VAL A 171 -66.08 -50.72 -4.75
N PHE A 172 -65.96 -49.43 -4.44
CA PHE A 172 -66.05 -48.87 -3.08
C PHE A 172 -67.30 -47.99 -2.89
N ASP A 173 -68.38 -48.26 -3.64
CA ASP A 173 -69.60 -47.45 -3.60
C ASP A 173 -70.16 -47.32 -2.17
N GLY A 174 -70.25 -46.07 -1.70
CA GLY A 174 -70.75 -45.74 -0.36
C GLY A 174 -69.79 -45.99 0.81
N GLU A 175 -68.56 -46.46 0.56
CA GLU A 175 -67.60 -46.80 1.62
C GLU A 175 -66.67 -45.62 1.95
N SER A 176 -66.52 -45.30 3.25
CA SER A 176 -65.71 -44.20 3.77
C SER A 176 -64.30 -44.63 4.17
N VAL A 177 -63.32 -43.85 3.71
CA VAL A 177 -61.88 -44.01 4.06
C VAL A 177 -61.57 -43.48 5.46
N THR A 178 -62.24 -42.40 5.88
CA THR A 178 -61.94 -41.64 7.12
C THR A 178 -62.80 -42.08 8.30
N ASP A 179 -64.02 -42.58 8.07
CA ASP A 179 -64.98 -42.93 9.12
C ASP A 179 -65.21 -44.45 9.24
N ARG A 180 -64.78 -45.01 10.37
CA ARG A 180 -64.96 -46.41 10.71
C ARG A 180 -66.42 -46.77 11.06
N ARG A 181 -67.25 -45.79 11.43
CA ARG A 181 -68.67 -46.01 11.74
C ARG A 181 -69.50 -46.30 10.50
N VAL A 182 -69.09 -45.72 9.37
CA VAL A 182 -69.72 -45.92 8.06
C VAL A 182 -69.24 -47.21 7.43
N THR A 183 -67.92 -47.47 7.48
CA THR A 183 -67.29 -48.64 6.85
C THR A 183 -66.54 -49.48 7.87
N SER A 184 -67.02 -50.70 8.11
CA SER A 184 -66.31 -51.69 8.93
C SER A 184 -65.07 -52.22 8.21
N ASP A 185 -64.10 -52.73 8.97
CA ASP A 185 -62.84 -53.24 8.40
C ASP A 185 -63.08 -54.46 7.49
N ASP A 186 -64.11 -55.27 7.76
CA ASP A 186 -64.47 -56.43 6.93
C ASP A 186 -65.09 -56.03 5.58
N ARG A 187 -65.91 -54.95 5.57
CA ARG A 187 -66.45 -54.39 4.32
C ARG A 187 -65.34 -53.82 3.45
N TRP A 188 -64.43 -53.06 4.05
CA TRP A 188 -63.26 -52.51 3.36
C TRP A 188 -62.41 -53.64 2.72
N LYS A 189 -62.09 -54.68 3.49
CA LYS A 189 -61.36 -55.86 2.97
C LYS A 189 -62.11 -56.56 1.82
N THR A 190 -63.43 -56.63 1.90
CA THR A 190 -64.25 -57.23 0.82
C THR A 190 -64.15 -56.40 -0.46
N CYS A 191 -64.21 -55.07 -0.39
CA CYS A 191 -64.01 -54.18 -1.54
C CYS A 191 -62.59 -54.29 -2.11
N ILE A 192 -61.56 -54.36 -1.27
CA ILE A 192 -60.18 -54.64 -1.70
C ILE A 192 -60.12 -55.98 -2.45
N GLY A 193 -60.73 -57.04 -1.92
CA GLY A 193 -60.78 -58.36 -2.58
C GLY A 193 -61.49 -58.33 -3.94
N LYS A 194 -62.57 -57.54 -4.08
CA LYS A 194 -63.23 -57.30 -5.38
C LYS A 194 -62.31 -56.58 -6.35
N PHE A 195 -61.64 -55.51 -5.93
CA PHE A 195 -60.67 -54.78 -6.77
C PHE A 195 -59.54 -55.70 -7.24
N GLU A 196 -58.93 -56.46 -6.32
CA GLU A 196 -57.82 -57.37 -6.63
C GLU A 196 -58.24 -58.46 -7.63
N LYS A 197 -59.46 -58.99 -7.51
CA LYS A 197 -60.02 -59.93 -8.48
C LYS A 197 -60.22 -59.30 -9.85
N GLU A 198 -60.83 -58.12 -9.94
CA GLU A 198 -61.03 -57.43 -11.22
C GLU A 198 -59.70 -57.04 -11.89
N PHE A 199 -58.72 -56.59 -11.10
CA PHE A 199 -57.37 -56.27 -11.58
C PHE A 199 -56.63 -57.51 -12.09
N SER A 200 -56.84 -58.69 -11.48
CA SER A 200 -56.18 -59.94 -11.91
C SER A 200 -56.50 -60.30 -13.38
N PHE A 201 -57.68 -59.97 -13.89
CA PHE A 201 -58.04 -60.18 -15.30
C PHE A 201 -57.21 -59.33 -16.27
N LEU A 202 -56.62 -58.23 -15.81
CA LEU A 202 -55.78 -57.35 -16.61
C LEU A 202 -54.29 -57.74 -16.55
N GLU A 203 -53.89 -58.54 -15.55
CA GLU A 203 -52.47 -58.83 -15.28
C GLU A 203 -51.76 -59.54 -16.44
N ASP A 204 -52.42 -60.48 -17.11
CA ASP A 204 -51.81 -61.25 -18.21
C ASP A 204 -51.48 -60.35 -19.42
N HIS A 205 -52.39 -59.43 -19.76
CA HIS A 205 -52.19 -58.44 -20.82
C HIS A 205 -51.11 -57.41 -20.44
N LEU A 206 -51.18 -56.88 -19.21
CA LEU A 206 -50.18 -55.95 -18.69
C LEU A 206 -48.79 -56.62 -18.64
N ARG A 207 -48.68 -57.87 -18.18
CA ARG A 207 -47.44 -58.66 -18.21
C ARG A 207 -46.89 -58.78 -19.62
N GLY A 208 -47.73 -59.06 -20.62
CA GLY A 208 -47.32 -59.12 -22.02
C GLY A 208 -46.76 -57.79 -22.53
N ARG A 209 -47.40 -56.68 -22.18
CA ARG A 209 -46.94 -55.33 -22.56
C ARG A 209 -45.65 -54.93 -21.85
N VAL A 210 -45.53 -55.23 -20.56
CA VAL A 210 -44.30 -55.03 -19.79
C VAL A 210 -43.16 -55.83 -20.43
N LYS A 211 -43.35 -57.12 -20.75
CA LYS A 211 -42.34 -57.95 -21.45
C LYS A 211 -41.84 -57.32 -22.74
N GLN A 212 -42.72 -56.72 -23.55
CA GLN A 212 -42.33 -56.05 -24.79
C GLN A 212 -41.44 -54.82 -24.55
N LEU A 213 -41.62 -54.10 -23.44
CA LEU A 213 -40.77 -52.96 -23.09
C LEU A 213 -39.33 -53.39 -22.75
N PHE A 214 -39.17 -54.56 -22.15
CA PHE A 214 -37.87 -55.09 -21.73
C PHE A 214 -37.19 -55.95 -22.81
N GLY A 215 -37.94 -56.62 -23.69
CA GLY A 215 -37.41 -57.51 -24.73
C GLY A 215 -36.74 -56.86 -25.95
N SER A 216 -36.51 -55.54 -25.95
CA SER A 216 -35.79 -54.85 -27.04
C SER A 216 -34.27 -54.96 -26.83
N ASN A 217 -33.62 -55.88 -27.56
CA ASN A 217 -32.22 -56.34 -27.43
C ASN A 217 -31.08 -55.29 -27.50
N GLN A 218 -31.34 -53.98 -27.41
CA GLN A 218 -30.33 -52.92 -27.54
C GLN A 218 -30.33 -51.86 -26.41
N ARG A 219 -30.93 -52.13 -25.25
CA ARG A 219 -30.96 -51.16 -24.14
C ARG A 219 -29.77 -51.35 -23.18
N GLY A 220 -29.16 -50.25 -22.76
CA GLY A 220 -28.15 -50.26 -21.71
C GLY A 220 -28.74 -50.60 -20.34
N GLN A 221 -27.91 -51.04 -19.39
CA GLN A 221 -28.34 -51.40 -18.03
C GLN A 221 -28.95 -50.20 -17.27
N GLU A 222 -28.46 -48.98 -17.52
CA GLU A 222 -29.03 -47.74 -16.97
C GLU A 222 -30.44 -47.44 -17.51
N ASP A 223 -30.70 -47.76 -18.79
CA ASP A 223 -32.03 -47.64 -19.37
C ASP A 223 -33.00 -48.65 -18.75
N LEU A 224 -32.55 -49.88 -18.51
CA LEU A 224 -33.34 -50.90 -17.81
C LEU A 224 -33.67 -50.46 -16.38
N ILE A 225 -32.70 -49.91 -15.65
CA ILE A 225 -32.92 -49.32 -14.30
C ILE A 225 -33.97 -48.21 -14.36
N ARG A 226 -33.89 -47.30 -15.34
CA ARG A 226 -34.87 -46.23 -15.52
C ARG A 226 -36.27 -46.78 -15.82
N THR A 227 -36.38 -47.76 -16.72
CA THR A 227 -37.66 -48.39 -17.08
C THR A 227 -38.26 -49.16 -15.90
N LEU A 228 -37.45 -49.88 -15.12
CA LEU A 228 -37.89 -50.54 -13.87
C LEU A 228 -38.41 -49.51 -12.86
N LYS A 229 -37.70 -48.40 -12.65
CA LYS A 229 -38.16 -47.31 -11.76
C LYS A 229 -39.50 -46.73 -12.21
N GLN A 230 -39.67 -46.51 -13.52
CA GLN A 230 -40.88 -45.93 -14.10
C GLN A 230 -42.12 -46.83 -13.90
N HIS A 231 -41.95 -48.15 -13.92
CA HIS A 231 -43.04 -49.12 -13.80
C HIS A 231 -43.06 -49.89 -12.45
N ARG A 232 -42.37 -49.38 -11.42
CA ARG A 232 -42.21 -50.01 -10.09
C ARG A 232 -43.54 -50.45 -9.45
N THR A 233 -44.60 -49.66 -9.66
CA THR A 233 -45.94 -49.87 -9.10
C THR A 233 -46.57 -51.16 -9.61
N LEU A 234 -46.43 -51.45 -10.91
CA LEU A 234 -46.94 -52.67 -11.53
C LEU A 234 -46.04 -53.88 -11.21
N LEU A 235 -44.73 -53.67 -11.16
CA LEU A 235 -43.74 -54.72 -10.89
C LEU A 235 -43.77 -55.22 -9.44
N ASN A 236 -44.41 -54.50 -8.51
CA ASN A 236 -44.69 -54.98 -7.16
C ASN A 236 -45.73 -56.12 -7.12
N ARG A 237 -46.40 -56.44 -8.25
CA ARG A 237 -47.33 -57.55 -8.36
C ARG A 237 -46.64 -58.76 -8.97
N GLU A 238 -46.63 -59.88 -8.24
CA GLU A 238 -45.98 -61.14 -8.66
C GLU A 238 -46.47 -61.62 -10.05
N GLY A 239 -47.77 -61.48 -10.35
CA GLY A 239 -48.33 -61.87 -11.66
C GLY A 239 -47.78 -61.11 -12.87
N ILE A 240 -47.27 -59.89 -12.68
CA ILE A 240 -46.63 -59.07 -13.73
C ILE A 240 -45.11 -59.20 -13.66
N LYS A 241 -44.55 -59.25 -12.45
CA LYS A 241 -43.12 -59.39 -12.14
C LYS A 241 -42.49 -60.64 -12.76
N ASN A 242 -43.22 -61.77 -12.74
CA ASN A 242 -42.81 -63.03 -13.38
C ASN A 242 -42.51 -62.86 -14.89
N GLY A 243 -42.97 -61.77 -15.50
CA GLY A 243 -42.65 -61.48 -16.89
C GLY A 243 -41.23 -60.96 -17.16
N VAL A 244 -40.57 -60.40 -16.14
CA VAL A 244 -39.33 -59.60 -16.29
C VAL A 244 -38.23 -60.13 -15.35
N GLU A 245 -38.37 -61.33 -14.80
CA GLU A 245 -37.41 -61.90 -13.84
C GLU A 245 -35.98 -62.00 -14.39
N GLY A 246 -35.83 -62.33 -15.67
CA GLY A 246 -34.52 -62.37 -16.33
C GLY A 246 -33.84 -61.01 -16.38
N ASP A 247 -34.58 -59.95 -16.71
CA ASP A 247 -34.05 -58.58 -16.76
C ASP A 247 -33.79 -58.05 -15.35
N MET A 248 -34.63 -58.38 -14.36
CA MET A 248 -34.39 -58.04 -12.95
C MET A 248 -33.13 -58.72 -12.40
N ALA A 249 -32.91 -60.00 -12.72
CA ALA A 249 -31.69 -60.71 -12.36
C ALA A 249 -30.46 -60.09 -13.04
N SER A 250 -30.57 -59.70 -14.32
CA SER A 250 -29.49 -58.99 -15.03
C SER A 250 -29.16 -57.64 -14.39
N VAL A 251 -30.17 -56.86 -13.98
CA VAL A 251 -29.95 -55.57 -13.31
C VAL A 251 -29.37 -55.78 -11.90
N ALA A 252 -29.81 -56.80 -11.17
CA ALA A 252 -29.23 -57.16 -9.88
C ALA A 252 -27.75 -57.54 -10.02
N GLU A 253 -27.38 -58.34 -11.01
CA GLU A 253 -25.99 -58.66 -11.33
C GLU A 253 -25.18 -57.41 -11.70
N HIS A 254 -25.78 -56.47 -12.45
CA HIS A 254 -25.15 -55.19 -12.76
C HIS A 254 -24.87 -54.36 -11.50
N LEU A 255 -25.83 -54.24 -10.58
CA LEU A 255 -25.66 -53.51 -9.31
C LEU A 255 -24.61 -54.18 -8.43
N ILE A 256 -24.55 -55.52 -8.39
CA ILE A 256 -23.49 -56.27 -7.70
C ILE A 256 -22.13 -55.98 -8.34
N LYS A 257 -22.02 -55.92 -9.68
CA LYS A 257 -20.78 -55.51 -10.36
C LYS A 257 -20.37 -54.07 -10.03
N GLN A 258 -21.32 -53.14 -9.85
CA GLN A 258 -21.02 -51.78 -9.41
C GLN A 258 -20.48 -51.77 -7.97
N LEU A 259 -21.08 -52.54 -7.06
CA LEU A 259 -20.58 -52.72 -5.69
C LEU A 259 -19.14 -53.27 -5.67
N GLN A 260 -18.86 -54.30 -6.47
CA GLN A 260 -17.52 -54.87 -6.61
C GLN A 260 -16.52 -53.86 -7.19
N LYS A 261 -16.94 -53.02 -8.15
CA LYS A 261 -16.09 -51.93 -8.66
C LYS A 261 -15.76 -50.92 -7.56
N ILE A 262 -16.72 -50.56 -6.71
CA ILE A 262 -16.46 -49.68 -5.56
C ILE A 262 -15.44 -50.31 -4.63
N GLN A 263 -15.59 -51.60 -4.30
CA GLN A 263 -14.64 -52.33 -3.46
C GLN A 263 -13.22 -52.36 -4.06
N VAL A 264 -13.07 -52.67 -5.34
CA VAL A 264 -11.75 -52.66 -6.01
C VAL A 264 -11.13 -51.27 -6.04
N ARG A 265 -11.92 -50.22 -6.28
CA ARG A 265 -11.43 -48.83 -6.21
C ARG A 265 -10.95 -48.48 -4.81
N TYR A 266 -11.71 -48.88 -3.79
CA TYR A 266 -11.34 -48.68 -2.40
C TYR A 266 -10.02 -49.38 -2.06
N GLU A 267 -9.88 -50.68 -2.39
CA GLU A 267 -8.65 -51.45 -2.18
C GLU A 267 -7.42 -50.82 -2.87
N ASN A 268 -7.59 -50.35 -4.11
CA ASN A 268 -6.51 -49.67 -4.82
C ASN A 268 -6.12 -48.32 -4.18
N ASN A 269 -7.12 -47.55 -3.71
CA ASN A 269 -6.88 -46.27 -3.03
C ASN A 269 -6.26 -46.45 -1.65
N LYS A 270 -6.65 -47.51 -0.93
CA LYS A 270 -6.06 -47.94 0.34
C LYS A 270 -4.58 -48.26 0.19
N ARG A 271 -4.18 -48.99 -0.86
CA ARG A 271 -2.74 -49.27 -1.11
C ARG A 271 -1.91 -48.01 -1.35
N ARG A 272 -2.54 -46.92 -1.78
CA ARG A 272 -1.90 -45.62 -2.07
C ARG A 272 -1.98 -44.64 -0.89
N SER A 273 -2.72 -44.95 0.17
CA SER A 273 -2.86 -44.05 1.31
C SER A 273 -1.57 -44.00 2.12
N THR A 274 -1.07 -42.79 2.37
CA THR A 274 0.15 -42.57 3.17
C THR A 274 -0.14 -42.15 4.61
N THR A 275 -1.39 -41.78 4.93
CA THR A 275 -1.80 -41.33 6.27
C THR A 275 -3.11 -41.97 6.69
N ASP A 276 -3.25 -42.21 7.99
CA ASP A 276 -4.48 -42.77 8.57
C ASP A 276 -5.71 -41.91 8.25
N LEU A 277 -5.54 -40.58 8.25
CA LEU A 277 -6.55 -39.61 7.81
C LEU A 277 -7.05 -39.88 6.38
N HIS A 278 -6.13 -40.16 5.46
CA HIS A 278 -6.49 -40.45 4.07
C HIS A 278 -7.26 -41.76 3.98
N THR A 279 -6.86 -42.78 4.73
CA THR A 279 -7.55 -44.08 4.78
C THR A 279 -8.98 -43.95 5.29
N VAL A 280 -9.19 -43.19 6.37
CA VAL A 280 -10.53 -42.92 6.94
C VAL A 280 -11.41 -42.18 5.92
N LYS A 281 -10.88 -41.17 5.23
CA LYS A 281 -11.61 -40.42 4.19
C LYS A 281 -12.05 -41.32 3.05
N MET A 282 -11.17 -42.18 2.57
CA MET A 282 -11.49 -43.12 1.48
C MET A 282 -12.54 -44.14 1.91
N ALA A 283 -12.46 -44.66 3.14
CA ALA A 283 -13.42 -45.63 3.67
C ALA A 283 -14.83 -45.02 3.78
N LYS A 284 -14.95 -43.83 4.38
CA LYS A 284 -16.22 -43.09 4.47
C LYS A 284 -16.82 -42.79 3.10
N SER A 285 -16.03 -42.30 2.15
CA SER A 285 -16.51 -42.01 0.79
C SER A 285 -17.05 -43.28 0.12
N ALA A 286 -16.28 -44.37 0.19
CA ALA A 286 -16.69 -45.65 -0.38
C ALA A 286 -17.96 -46.22 0.28
N GLN A 287 -18.10 -46.09 1.60
CA GLN A 287 -19.33 -46.47 2.31
C GLN A 287 -20.53 -45.66 1.83
N THR A 288 -20.40 -44.34 1.64
CA THR A 288 -21.50 -43.50 1.15
C THR A 288 -21.89 -43.84 -0.29
N GLU A 289 -20.92 -44.13 -1.17
CA GLU A 289 -21.19 -44.61 -2.52
C GLU A 289 -21.86 -45.99 -2.50
N CYS A 290 -21.40 -46.88 -1.62
CA CYS A 290 -21.93 -48.22 -1.47
C CYS A 290 -23.38 -48.21 -0.96
N ALA A 291 -23.72 -47.35 -0.01
CA ALA A 291 -25.05 -47.25 0.59
C ALA A 291 -26.14 -46.81 -0.41
N GLN A 292 -25.77 -46.07 -1.46
CA GLN A 292 -26.71 -45.64 -2.51
C GLN A 292 -27.22 -46.82 -3.34
N ILE A 293 -26.42 -47.88 -3.51
CA ILE A 293 -26.78 -49.01 -4.38
C ILE A 293 -27.91 -49.86 -3.79
N PRO A 294 -27.88 -50.28 -2.51
CA PRO A 294 -29.01 -50.93 -1.84
C PRO A 294 -30.26 -50.07 -1.81
N GLU A 295 -30.14 -48.75 -1.67
CA GLU A 295 -31.28 -47.84 -1.71
C GLU A 295 -31.95 -47.84 -3.09
N ILE A 296 -31.15 -47.76 -4.16
CA ILE A 296 -31.62 -47.90 -5.54
C ILE A 296 -32.25 -49.29 -5.76
N ALA A 297 -31.62 -50.35 -5.27
CA ALA A 297 -32.13 -51.72 -5.39
C ALA A 297 -33.47 -51.90 -4.66
N GLY A 298 -33.64 -51.28 -3.48
CA GLY A 298 -34.88 -51.32 -2.71
C GLY A 298 -36.04 -50.67 -3.46
N ILE A 299 -35.78 -49.57 -4.15
CA ILE A 299 -36.77 -48.89 -5.01
C ILE A 299 -37.12 -49.74 -6.25
N LEU A 300 -36.12 -50.43 -6.82
CA LEU A 300 -36.26 -51.19 -8.06
C LEU A 300 -36.99 -52.51 -7.90
N PHE A 301 -36.64 -53.29 -6.87
CA PHE A 301 -37.06 -54.68 -6.77
C PHE A 301 -38.11 -54.95 -5.67
N GLY A 302 -38.38 -53.97 -4.81
CA GLY A 302 -39.27 -54.16 -3.66
C GLY A 302 -38.86 -55.37 -2.81
N LYS A 303 -39.83 -56.07 -2.20
CA LYS A 303 -39.56 -57.34 -1.50
C LYS A 303 -39.30 -58.45 -2.53
N SER A 304 -38.04 -58.75 -2.80
CA SER A 304 -37.64 -59.77 -3.76
C SER A 304 -36.34 -60.45 -3.38
N THR A 305 -36.12 -61.65 -3.91
CA THR A 305 -34.87 -62.39 -3.77
C THR A 305 -33.67 -61.66 -4.39
N SER A 306 -33.90 -60.88 -5.45
CA SER A 306 -32.88 -60.05 -6.10
C SER A 306 -32.42 -58.88 -5.21
N LEU A 307 -33.34 -58.28 -4.44
CA LEU A 307 -32.97 -57.29 -3.42
C LEU A 307 -32.09 -57.92 -2.35
N ASP A 308 -32.51 -59.07 -1.80
CA ASP A 308 -31.79 -59.75 -0.72
C ASP A 308 -30.34 -60.08 -1.12
N GLN A 309 -30.13 -60.48 -2.38
CA GLN A 309 -28.79 -60.71 -2.92
C GLN A 309 -27.93 -59.44 -2.98
N VAL A 310 -28.47 -58.32 -3.49
CA VAL A 310 -27.74 -57.05 -3.59
C VAL A 310 -27.45 -56.48 -2.20
N VAL A 311 -28.43 -56.50 -1.29
CA VAL A 311 -28.29 -56.02 0.09
C VAL A 311 -27.24 -56.83 0.84
N LYS A 312 -27.28 -58.17 0.76
CA LYS A 312 -26.30 -59.03 1.43
C LYS A 312 -24.85 -58.76 0.96
N VAL A 313 -24.65 -58.53 -0.33
CA VAL A 313 -23.33 -58.18 -0.88
C VAL A 313 -22.88 -56.81 -0.38
N ALA A 314 -23.77 -55.82 -0.41
CA ALA A 314 -23.46 -54.47 0.07
C ALA A 314 -23.17 -54.45 1.58
N GLU A 315 -23.93 -55.17 2.40
CA GLU A 315 -23.69 -55.29 3.84
C GLU A 315 -22.32 -55.92 4.15
N GLY A 316 -21.91 -56.95 3.39
CA GLY A 316 -20.58 -57.53 3.50
C GLY A 316 -19.47 -56.51 3.22
N ILE A 317 -19.57 -55.81 2.09
CA ILE A 317 -18.57 -54.80 1.68
C ILE A 317 -18.54 -53.61 2.64
N MET A 318 -19.69 -53.09 3.06
CA MET A 318 -19.77 -52.00 4.03
C MET A 318 -19.23 -52.42 5.40
N GLY A 319 -19.49 -53.66 5.83
CA GLY A 319 -18.96 -54.20 7.08
C GLY A 319 -17.44 -54.27 7.09
N GLU A 320 -16.83 -54.72 5.99
CA GLU A 320 -15.37 -54.69 5.80
C GLU A 320 -14.82 -53.26 5.84
N MET A 321 -15.39 -52.34 5.05
CA MET A 321 -14.98 -50.94 5.02
C MET A 321 -15.15 -50.23 6.38
N GLN A 322 -16.18 -50.57 7.15
CA GLN A 322 -16.45 -50.00 8.47
C GLN A 322 -15.49 -50.53 9.54
N LYS A 323 -15.12 -51.80 9.45
CA LYS A 323 -14.07 -52.38 10.30
C LYS A 323 -12.74 -51.68 10.06
N GLU A 324 -12.37 -51.51 8.80
CA GLU A 324 -11.11 -50.82 8.42
C GLU A 324 -11.11 -49.34 8.80
N GLU A 325 -12.25 -48.66 8.65
CA GLU A 325 -12.40 -47.28 9.15
C GLU A 325 -12.14 -47.22 10.65
N SER A 326 -12.72 -48.14 11.42
CA SER A 326 -12.58 -48.19 12.88
C SER A 326 -11.12 -48.47 13.30
N GLU A 327 -10.43 -49.36 12.59
CA GLU A 327 -9.01 -49.64 12.79
C GLU A 327 -8.13 -48.44 12.46
N ALA A 328 -8.36 -47.77 11.33
CA ALA A 328 -7.62 -46.56 10.94
C ALA A 328 -7.88 -45.39 11.90
N LEU A 329 -9.11 -45.25 12.43
CA LEU A 329 -9.43 -44.27 13.47
C LEU A 329 -8.73 -44.57 14.79
N ALA A 330 -8.62 -45.84 15.18
CA ALA A 330 -7.86 -46.24 16.37
C ALA A 330 -6.36 -45.95 16.21
N ALA A 331 -5.78 -46.30 15.06
CA ALA A 331 -4.37 -46.00 14.74
C ALA A 331 -4.10 -44.50 14.73
N TRP A 332 -4.97 -43.71 14.09
CA TRP A 332 -4.87 -42.25 14.08
C TRP A 332 -4.89 -41.66 15.49
N ARG A 333 -5.81 -42.11 16.37
CA ARG A 333 -5.88 -41.64 17.76
C ARG A 333 -4.58 -41.93 18.51
N GLN A 334 -4.05 -43.13 18.40
CA GLN A 334 -2.79 -43.51 19.06
C GLN A 334 -1.60 -42.70 18.52
N ASN A 335 -1.54 -42.49 17.20
CA ASN A 335 -0.53 -41.65 16.56
C ASN A 335 -0.63 -40.20 17.01
N MET A 336 -1.85 -39.67 17.14
CA MET A 336 -2.10 -38.31 17.62
C MET A 336 -1.71 -38.16 19.10
N GLU A 337 -2.02 -39.14 19.96
CA GLU A 337 -1.58 -39.13 21.36
C GLU A 337 -0.06 -39.15 21.49
N ASN A 338 0.60 -39.99 20.69
CA ASN A 338 2.06 -40.03 20.64
C ASN A 338 2.64 -38.71 20.12
N HIS A 339 1.99 -38.07 19.16
CA HIS A 339 2.37 -36.74 18.67
C HIS A 339 2.22 -35.68 19.77
N CYS A 340 1.08 -35.65 20.48
CA CYS A 340 0.86 -34.75 21.62
C CYS A 340 1.92 -34.94 22.72
N LYS A 341 2.29 -36.19 23.07
CA LYS A 341 3.36 -36.47 24.04
C LYS A 341 4.71 -35.90 23.59
N LYS A 342 5.06 -36.08 22.31
CA LYS A 342 6.29 -35.49 21.72
C LYS A 342 6.25 -33.96 21.77
N LEU A 343 5.11 -33.35 21.44
CA LEU A 343 4.93 -31.90 21.47
C LEU A 343 5.16 -31.31 22.87
N THR A 344 4.68 -31.95 23.93
CA THR A 344 4.90 -31.49 25.31
C THR A 344 6.38 -31.45 25.70
N SER A 345 7.19 -32.37 25.16
CA SER A 345 8.63 -32.43 25.40
C SER A 345 9.47 -31.50 24.51
N LEU A 346 8.87 -30.77 23.56
CA LEU A 346 9.61 -29.88 22.67
C LEU A 346 10.12 -28.63 23.40
N PRO A 347 11.46 -28.42 23.43
CA PRO A 347 12.04 -27.23 24.05
C PRO A 347 11.85 -25.97 23.19
N ASP A 348 11.64 -26.12 21.88
CA ASP A 348 11.67 -25.07 20.85
C ASP A 348 10.32 -24.87 20.15
N ALA A 349 9.22 -24.97 20.89
CA ALA A 349 7.87 -24.77 20.35
C ALA A 349 7.72 -23.39 19.67
N VAL A 350 8.32 -22.35 20.26
CA VAL A 350 8.48 -21.04 19.64
C VAL A 350 9.93 -20.57 19.81
N VAL A 351 10.53 -20.10 18.72
CA VAL A 351 11.90 -19.59 18.70
C VAL A 351 11.90 -18.13 18.31
N PHE A 352 12.39 -17.28 19.22
CA PHE A 352 12.82 -15.93 18.91
C PHE A 352 14.31 -15.92 18.63
N ASN A 353 14.71 -15.48 17.45
CA ASN A 353 16.10 -15.41 17.03
C ASN A 353 16.47 -13.98 16.64
N GLY A 354 17.41 -13.40 17.39
CA GLY A 354 17.96 -12.07 17.20
C GLY A 354 19.45 -12.05 16.84
N SER A 355 20.01 -13.13 16.25
CA SER A 355 21.41 -13.15 15.79
C SER A 355 21.76 -11.95 14.90
N ASN A 356 20.79 -11.43 14.14
CA ASN A 356 20.89 -10.11 13.55
C ASN A 356 20.06 -9.12 14.38
N LYS A 357 20.72 -8.23 15.13
CA LYS A 357 20.07 -7.19 15.92
C LYS A 357 19.16 -6.25 15.10
N GLN A 358 19.36 -6.18 13.78
CA GLN A 358 18.55 -5.37 12.87
C GLN A 358 17.35 -6.13 12.27
N CYS A 359 17.32 -7.47 12.40
CA CYS A 359 16.25 -8.31 11.88
C CYS A 359 16.02 -9.52 12.78
N ILE A 360 15.01 -9.42 13.64
CA ILE A 360 14.59 -10.50 14.53
C ILE A 360 13.60 -11.40 13.78
N THR A 361 13.63 -12.69 14.07
CA THR A 361 12.64 -13.66 13.58
C THR A 361 11.92 -14.35 14.73
N CYS A 362 10.64 -14.63 14.53
CA CYS A 362 9.80 -15.40 15.44
C CYS A 362 9.22 -16.57 14.63
N THR A 363 9.49 -17.80 15.04
CA THR A 363 9.05 -19.01 14.32
C THR A 363 8.37 -19.98 15.27
N VAL A 364 7.35 -20.68 14.76
CA VAL A 364 6.64 -21.76 15.47
C VAL A 364 7.13 -23.07 14.89
N HIS A 365 7.36 -24.06 15.74
CA HIS A 365 7.78 -25.40 15.30
C HIS A 365 6.74 -26.02 14.32
N PRO A 366 7.15 -26.56 13.16
CA PRO A 366 6.24 -27.07 12.13
C PRO A 366 5.25 -28.13 12.63
N SER A 367 5.70 -29.02 13.52
CA SER A 367 4.87 -30.09 14.09
C SER A 367 3.62 -29.60 14.81
N ILE A 368 3.65 -28.40 15.40
CA ILE A 368 2.49 -27.81 16.08
C ILE A 368 1.40 -27.45 15.06
N LYS A 369 1.80 -26.84 13.93
CA LYS A 369 0.87 -26.50 12.86
C LYS A 369 0.28 -27.74 12.20
N GLN A 370 1.12 -28.75 11.95
CA GLN A 370 0.69 -30.02 11.38
C GLN A 370 -0.33 -30.73 12.28
N CYS A 371 -0.05 -30.82 13.58
CA CYS A 371 -0.94 -31.43 14.57
C CYS A 371 -2.33 -30.78 14.56
N LEU A 372 -2.40 -29.43 14.66
CA LEU A 372 -3.68 -28.73 14.64
C LEU A 372 -4.43 -28.89 13.30
N GLN A 373 -3.72 -28.87 12.17
CA GLN A 373 -4.32 -29.06 10.85
C GLN A 373 -4.95 -30.45 10.71
N GLU A 374 -4.28 -31.50 11.19
CA GLU A 374 -4.80 -32.87 11.19
C GLU A 374 -6.04 -33.01 12.07
N ILE A 375 -6.02 -32.43 13.28
CA ILE A 375 -7.16 -32.47 14.22
C ILE A 375 -8.38 -31.72 13.67
N TYR A 376 -8.20 -30.50 13.15
CA TYR A 376 -9.32 -29.75 12.57
C TYR A 376 -9.89 -30.44 11.33
N SER A 377 -9.03 -31.05 10.51
CA SER A 377 -9.47 -31.84 9.36
C SER A 377 -10.34 -33.01 9.80
N MET A 378 -9.97 -33.75 10.85
CA MET A 378 -10.78 -34.85 11.38
C MET A 378 -12.11 -34.39 11.98
N ARG A 379 -12.08 -33.34 12.81
CA ARG A 379 -13.29 -32.79 13.45
C ARG A 379 -14.29 -32.25 12.44
N SER A 380 -13.81 -31.57 11.40
CA SER A 380 -14.67 -31.04 10.33
C SER A 380 -15.34 -32.15 9.52
N TRP A 381 -14.67 -33.30 9.35
CA TRP A 381 -15.15 -34.38 8.49
C TRP A 381 -16.14 -35.33 9.20
N CYS A 382 -15.98 -35.59 10.50
CA CYS A 382 -16.86 -36.53 11.21
C CYS A 382 -18.18 -35.90 11.70
N GLY A 383 -18.30 -34.57 11.69
CA GLY A 383 -19.50 -33.85 12.10
C GLY A 383 -19.88 -34.04 13.59
N ARG A 384 -20.93 -33.35 14.05
CA ARG A 384 -21.36 -33.36 15.47
C ARG A 384 -21.88 -34.71 15.98
N ARG A 385 -22.21 -35.65 15.08
CA ARG A 385 -22.76 -36.96 15.45
C ARG A 385 -21.71 -37.96 15.94
N HIS A 386 -20.41 -37.69 15.75
CA HIS A 386 -19.32 -38.64 16.05
C HIS A 386 -18.21 -38.02 16.93
N GLU A 387 -18.49 -36.92 17.65
CA GLU A 387 -17.52 -36.28 18.56
C GLU A 387 -16.96 -37.24 19.61
N GLU A 388 -17.75 -38.21 20.08
CA GLU A 388 -17.32 -39.19 21.07
C GLU A 388 -16.27 -40.18 20.53
N LEU A 389 -16.35 -40.54 19.24
CA LEU A 389 -15.41 -41.47 18.60
C LEU A 389 -14.05 -40.83 18.31
N LEU A 390 -14.03 -39.49 18.19
CA LEU A 390 -12.84 -38.68 17.97
C LEU A 390 -12.16 -38.20 19.26
N ARG A 391 -12.73 -38.52 20.44
CA ARG A 391 -12.15 -38.10 21.72
C ARG A 391 -10.75 -38.72 21.89
N ILE A 392 -9.76 -37.85 21.99
CA ILE A 392 -8.41 -38.13 22.46
C ILE A 392 -8.43 -38.07 24.00
N SER A 393 -7.43 -38.64 24.67
CA SER A 393 -7.25 -38.46 26.12
C SER A 393 -7.37 -36.98 26.56
N GLU A 394 -7.82 -36.75 27.80
CA GLU A 394 -7.94 -35.39 28.36
C GLU A 394 -6.60 -34.63 28.34
N GLU A 395 -5.49 -35.35 28.53
CA GLU A 395 -4.13 -34.81 28.42
C GLU A 395 -3.83 -34.34 27.00
N GLY A 396 -4.16 -35.14 25.98
CA GLY A 396 -3.98 -34.77 24.58
C GLY A 396 -4.82 -33.55 24.19
N GLU A 397 -6.08 -33.49 24.64
CA GLU A 397 -6.95 -32.32 24.40
C GLU A 397 -6.43 -31.05 25.11
N GLY A 398 -5.83 -31.22 26.29
CA GLY A 398 -5.14 -30.14 27.00
C GLY A 398 -3.96 -29.58 26.20
N VAL A 399 -3.13 -30.46 25.61
CA VAL A 399 -2.00 -30.06 24.76
C VAL A 399 -2.47 -29.35 23.50
N ILE A 400 -3.54 -29.82 22.87
CA ILE A 400 -4.13 -29.19 21.67
C ILE A 400 -4.59 -27.77 22.00
N LYS A 401 -5.34 -27.58 23.08
CA LYS A 401 -5.77 -26.25 23.54
C LYS A 401 -4.58 -25.34 23.87
N ALA A 402 -3.52 -25.89 24.46
CA ALA A 402 -2.29 -25.13 24.72
C ALA A 402 -1.61 -24.71 23.40
N CYS A 403 -1.56 -25.59 22.40
CA CYS A 403 -1.05 -25.28 21.06
C CYS A 403 -1.86 -24.18 20.36
N GLU A 404 -3.19 -24.22 20.44
CA GLU A 404 -4.07 -23.17 19.90
C GLU A 404 -3.78 -21.80 20.52
N LYS A 405 -3.69 -21.75 21.86
CA LYS A 405 -3.33 -20.53 22.59
C LYS A 405 -1.93 -20.05 22.25
N LEU A 406 -0.97 -20.96 22.17
CA LEU A 406 0.42 -20.68 21.78
C LEU A 406 0.49 -20.04 20.39
N ILE A 407 -0.17 -20.62 19.37
CA ILE A 407 -0.19 -20.05 18.02
C ILE A 407 -0.83 -18.67 18.01
N LYS A 408 -1.95 -18.49 18.72
CA LYS A 408 -2.62 -17.18 18.82
C LYS A 408 -1.69 -16.13 19.42
N ALA A 409 -1.03 -16.43 20.53
CA ALA A 409 -0.07 -15.55 21.19
C ALA A 409 1.16 -15.28 20.30
N THR A 410 1.67 -16.31 19.62
CA THR A 410 2.84 -16.21 18.75
C THR A 410 2.58 -15.40 17.49
N THR A 411 1.35 -15.48 16.94
CA THR A 411 0.96 -14.67 15.79
C THR A 411 1.04 -13.18 16.12
N ARG A 412 0.62 -12.80 17.34
CA ARG A 412 0.83 -11.45 17.86
C ARG A 412 2.33 -11.13 17.97
N SER A 413 3.14 -12.04 18.50
CA SER A 413 4.59 -11.87 18.56
C SER A 413 5.24 -11.62 17.21
N MET A 414 4.85 -12.39 16.18
CA MET A 414 5.32 -12.19 14.80
C MET A 414 5.00 -10.79 14.29
N GLN A 415 3.81 -10.26 14.60
CA GLN A 415 3.44 -8.89 14.25
C GLN A 415 4.32 -7.85 14.97
N VAL A 416 4.52 -7.99 16.29
CA VAL A 416 5.39 -7.05 17.04
C VAL A 416 6.84 -7.10 16.54
N VAL A 417 7.36 -8.29 16.23
CA VAL A 417 8.69 -8.48 15.64
C VAL A 417 8.79 -7.82 14.26
N SER A 418 7.77 -7.96 13.42
CA SER A 418 7.70 -7.27 12.13
C SER A 418 7.70 -5.74 12.29
N ASN A 419 6.98 -5.22 13.29
CA ASN A 419 6.96 -3.79 13.62
C ASN A 419 8.35 -3.31 14.04
N TYR A 420 9.04 -4.03 14.92
CA TYR A 420 10.42 -3.71 15.31
C TYR A 420 11.36 -3.68 14.09
N ASN A 421 11.32 -4.71 13.24
CA ASN A 421 12.15 -4.78 12.03
C ASN A 421 11.85 -3.61 11.08
N THR A 422 10.59 -3.20 10.99
CA THR A 422 10.19 -2.02 10.19
C THR A 422 10.76 -0.74 10.78
N VAL A 423 10.69 -0.55 12.11
CA VAL A 423 11.30 0.60 12.78
C VAL A 423 12.81 0.62 12.56
N GLN A 424 13.50 -0.52 12.73
CA GLN A 424 14.94 -0.63 12.47
C GLN A 424 15.34 -0.23 11.04
N ARG A 425 14.54 -0.60 10.03
CA ARG A 425 14.76 -0.17 8.63
C ARG A 425 14.50 1.32 8.41
N GLN A 426 13.61 1.91 9.20
CA GLN A 426 13.27 3.33 9.11
C GLN A 426 14.28 4.25 9.81
N ILE A 427 15.13 3.72 10.71
CA ILE A 427 16.16 4.50 11.40
C ILE A 427 17.16 5.03 10.36
N ILE A 428 17.38 6.34 10.37
CA ILE A 428 18.38 6.98 9.51
C ILE A 428 19.77 6.54 9.97
N HIS A 429 20.64 6.17 9.03
CA HIS A 429 21.96 5.63 9.35
C HIS A 429 22.79 6.52 10.29
N CYS A 430 22.76 7.86 10.09
CA CYS A 430 23.52 8.80 10.91
C CYS A 430 22.94 9.02 12.32
N THR A 431 21.70 8.58 12.59
CA THR A 431 21.03 8.71 13.90
C THR A 431 21.00 7.40 14.67
N ARG A 432 21.60 6.33 14.14
CA ARG A 432 21.55 4.98 14.75
C ARG A 432 22.16 4.92 16.15
N SER A 433 23.26 5.65 16.39
CA SER A 433 23.92 5.69 17.71
C SER A 433 23.03 6.28 18.81
N MET A 434 22.14 7.21 18.47
CA MET A 434 21.20 7.82 19.41
C MET A 434 20.10 6.84 19.84
N LEU A 435 19.68 5.97 18.92
CA LEU A 435 18.59 4.99 19.14
C LEU A 435 19.10 3.62 19.58
N GLU A 436 20.41 3.46 19.76
CA GLU A 436 21.03 2.18 20.11
C GLU A 436 20.63 1.71 21.50
N SER A 437 20.57 2.63 22.47
CA SER A 437 20.10 2.33 23.84
C SER A 437 18.65 1.80 23.84
N ALA A 438 17.74 2.51 23.17
CA ALA A 438 16.34 2.10 23.03
C ALA A 438 16.18 0.78 22.25
N SER A 439 16.98 0.58 21.19
CA SER A 439 17.00 -0.67 20.41
C SER A 439 17.46 -1.86 21.25
N ASN A 440 18.51 -1.69 22.05
CA ASN A 440 19.02 -2.71 22.96
C ASN A 440 18.02 -2.98 24.10
N HIS A 441 17.34 -1.96 24.62
CA HIS A 441 16.28 -2.13 25.61
C HIS A 441 15.13 -2.98 25.05
N ALA A 442 14.64 -2.68 23.84
CA ALA A 442 13.61 -3.48 23.18
C ALA A 442 14.05 -4.95 23.01
N LEU A 443 15.28 -5.19 22.55
CA LEU A 443 15.84 -6.55 22.43
C LEU A 443 15.90 -7.28 23.78
N SER A 444 16.26 -6.58 24.85
CA SER A 444 16.34 -7.16 26.19
C SER A 444 14.97 -7.56 26.79
N GLN A 445 13.87 -6.98 26.29
CA GLN A 445 12.52 -7.40 26.68
C GLN A 445 12.11 -8.73 26.03
N LEU A 446 12.68 -9.03 24.87
CA LEU A 446 12.35 -10.21 24.08
C LEU A 446 13.32 -11.38 24.35
N LEU A 447 14.62 -11.14 24.35
CA LEU A 447 15.69 -12.14 24.46
C LEU A 447 16.22 -12.28 25.90
N TYR A 448 16.85 -13.41 26.22
CA TYR A 448 17.53 -13.57 27.50
C TYR A 448 18.84 -12.77 27.53
N LYS A 449 19.23 -12.31 28.73
CA LYS A 449 20.50 -11.60 28.91
C LYS A 449 21.67 -12.51 28.48
N GLY A 450 22.47 -12.06 27.51
CA GLY A 450 23.63 -12.79 27.00
C GLY A 450 23.32 -13.90 25.98
N SER A 451 22.07 -14.04 25.53
CA SER A 451 21.68 -14.99 24.47
C SER A 451 20.99 -14.27 23.31
N ASP A 452 21.37 -14.64 22.08
CA ASP A 452 20.71 -14.16 20.86
C ASP A 452 19.42 -14.93 20.52
N LYS A 453 19.07 -15.94 21.33
CA LYS A 453 17.89 -16.78 21.14
C LYS A 453 17.08 -16.95 22.42
N ARG A 454 15.75 -17.01 22.27
CA ARG A 454 14.82 -17.44 23.31
C ARG A 454 13.94 -18.55 22.77
N LEU A 455 13.94 -19.67 23.48
CA LEU A 455 13.12 -20.84 23.21
C LEU A 455 11.99 -20.84 24.23
N VAL A 456 10.75 -20.97 23.76
CA VAL A 456 9.56 -21.08 24.61
C VAL A 456 8.93 -22.44 24.35
N THR A 457 8.63 -23.16 25.43
CA THR A 457 7.96 -24.47 25.39
C THR A 457 6.44 -24.31 25.36
N ILE A 458 5.71 -25.38 25.01
CA ILE A 458 4.24 -25.36 24.95
C ILE A 458 3.63 -25.09 26.34
N ALA A 459 4.22 -25.61 27.41
CA ALA A 459 3.74 -25.43 28.78
C ALA A 459 3.78 -23.96 29.23
N ASN A 460 4.73 -23.17 28.70
CA ASN A 460 4.95 -21.79 29.08
C ASN A 460 4.28 -20.79 28.11
N TYR A 461 3.21 -21.17 27.41
CA TYR A 461 2.54 -20.30 26.44
C TYR A 461 2.09 -18.94 27.05
N ASN A 462 1.75 -18.89 28.34
CA ASN A 462 1.37 -17.65 29.05
C ASN A 462 2.51 -16.60 29.09
N GLU A 463 3.77 -17.05 29.01
CA GLU A 463 4.93 -16.16 28.99
C GLU A 463 4.96 -15.28 27.74
N ILE A 464 4.44 -15.80 26.61
CA ILE A 464 4.42 -15.11 25.31
C ILE A 464 3.59 -13.84 25.37
N ASP A 465 2.44 -13.86 26.06
CA ASP A 465 1.60 -12.67 26.17
C ASP A 465 2.28 -11.56 27.01
N GLY A 466 2.95 -11.93 28.09
CA GLY A 466 3.76 -10.99 28.87
C GLY A 466 4.94 -10.43 28.08
N LEU A 467 5.60 -11.26 27.26
CA LEU A 467 6.66 -10.83 26.36
C LEU A 467 6.14 -9.88 25.28
N ASN A 468 4.99 -10.20 24.69
CA ASN A 468 4.34 -9.36 23.68
C ASN A 468 4.06 -7.96 24.23
N MET A 469 3.51 -7.87 25.45
CA MET A 469 3.22 -6.57 26.06
C MET A 469 4.49 -5.75 26.32
N ARG A 470 5.51 -6.35 26.96
CA ARG A 470 6.77 -5.64 27.26
C ARG A 470 7.53 -5.23 25.99
N PHE A 471 7.61 -6.14 25.01
CA PHE A 471 8.30 -5.88 23.76
C PHE A 471 7.56 -4.84 22.93
N GLN A 472 6.23 -4.94 22.78
CA GLN A 472 5.43 -3.95 22.06
C GLN A 472 5.62 -2.55 22.66
N ASN A 473 5.54 -2.39 23.98
CA ASN A 473 5.74 -1.10 24.63
C ASN A 473 7.14 -0.51 24.34
N ALA A 474 8.18 -1.34 24.36
CA ALA A 474 9.54 -0.89 24.04
C ALA A 474 9.71 -0.55 22.55
N VAL A 475 9.08 -1.30 21.65
CA VAL A 475 9.04 -1.02 20.20
C VAL A 475 8.31 0.28 19.91
N ASP A 476 7.19 0.54 20.59
CA ASP A 476 6.42 1.77 20.44
C ASP A 476 7.19 2.99 20.95
N ALA A 477 7.87 2.87 22.09
CA ALA A 477 8.77 3.92 22.58
C ALA A 477 9.88 4.23 21.55
N LEU A 478 10.57 3.20 21.04
CA LEU A 478 11.58 3.34 19.99
C LEU A 478 11.00 3.98 18.70
N CYS A 479 9.78 3.61 18.34
CA CYS A 479 9.08 4.16 17.18
C CYS A 479 8.81 5.65 17.34
N VAL A 480 8.36 6.08 18.53
CA VAL A 480 8.11 7.49 18.86
C VAL A 480 9.40 8.30 18.80
N GLU A 481 10.48 7.81 19.40
CA GLU A 481 11.80 8.46 19.36
C GLU A 481 12.33 8.58 17.92
N ASN A 482 12.27 7.49 17.15
CA ASN A 482 12.71 7.50 15.75
C ASN A 482 11.89 8.47 14.89
N ARG A 483 10.55 8.46 15.02
CA ARG A 483 9.68 9.40 14.28
C ARG A 483 10.01 10.85 14.60
N ARG A 484 10.28 11.16 15.87
CA ARG A 484 10.65 12.51 16.31
C ARG A 484 11.95 12.97 15.68
N ILE A 485 13.01 12.16 15.76
CA ILE A 485 14.32 12.46 15.16
C ILE A 485 14.20 12.62 13.64
N ARG A 486 13.45 11.72 12.97
CA ARG A 486 13.22 11.79 11.52
C ARG A 486 12.51 13.07 11.11
N ARG A 487 11.47 13.48 11.86
CA ARG A 487 10.75 14.72 11.58
C ARG A 487 11.67 15.93 11.71
N PHE A 488 12.38 16.06 12.83
CA PHE A 488 13.36 17.12 13.00
C PHE A 488 14.40 17.11 11.88
N HIS A 489 14.92 15.93 11.51
CA HIS A 489 15.90 15.81 10.44
C HIS A 489 15.37 16.34 9.10
N ILE A 490 14.13 16.00 8.73
CA ILE A 490 13.50 16.50 7.50
C ILE A 490 13.31 18.01 7.57
N ASP A 491 12.78 18.53 8.67
CA ASP A 491 12.52 19.96 8.85
C ASP A 491 13.84 20.76 8.81
N PHE A 492 14.89 20.24 9.45
CA PHE A 492 16.22 20.82 9.41
C PHE A 492 16.81 20.81 7.99
N MET A 493 16.66 19.71 7.25
CA MET A 493 17.11 19.61 5.87
C MET A 493 16.42 20.61 4.94
N ASN A 494 15.14 20.90 5.16
CA ASN A 494 14.41 21.92 4.41
C ASN A 494 14.98 23.33 4.66
N GLN A 495 15.32 23.66 5.91
CA GLN A 495 15.97 24.94 6.22
C GLN A 495 17.39 25.03 5.63
N VAL A 496 18.15 23.93 5.59
CA VAL A 496 19.44 23.88 4.88
C VAL A 496 19.25 24.05 3.36
N ALA A 497 18.15 23.55 2.79
CA ALA A 497 17.82 23.79 1.39
C ALA A 497 17.57 25.28 1.11
N GLU A 498 16.90 26.01 2.02
CA GLU A 498 16.71 27.47 1.91
C GLU A 498 18.04 28.24 1.88
N LEU A 499 19.07 27.77 2.59
CA LEU A 499 20.42 28.37 2.52
C LEU A 499 21.03 28.34 1.11
N HIS A 500 20.61 27.41 0.24
CA HIS A 500 21.08 27.37 -1.16
C HIS A 500 20.51 28.52 -1.99
N ASN A 501 19.45 29.18 -1.54
CA ASN A 501 18.86 30.33 -2.22
C ASN A 501 19.30 31.66 -1.61
N LEU A 502 19.81 31.64 -0.38
CA LEU A 502 20.33 32.82 0.31
C LEU A 502 21.72 33.17 -0.23
N GLU A 503 21.84 34.37 -0.78
CA GLU A 503 23.07 34.84 -1.38
C GLU A 503 24.14 35.12 -0.31
N LEU A 504 25.32 34.51 -0.46
CA LEU A 504 26.42 34.75 0.47
C LEU A 504 27.09 36.12 0.22
N ALA A 505 27.21 36.54 -1.04
CA ALA A 505 27.77 37.83 -1.42
C ALA A 505 26.75 38.95 -1.17
N GLY A 506 27.04 39.85 -0.23
CA GLY A 506 26.19 41.00 0.10
C GLY A 506 25.19 40.79 1.24
N GLN A 507 24.81 39.55 1.57
CA GLN A 507 23.91 39.23 2.71
C GLN A 507 24.57 38.33 3.76
N THR A 508 25.86 38.55 4.04
CA THR A 508 26.65 37.75 4.99
C THR A 508 26.05 37.67 6.39
N ASP A 509 25.37 38.73 6.84
CA ASP A 509 24.73 38.76 8.17
C ASP A 509 23.43 37.96 8.23
N GLN A 510 22.66 37.93 7.14
CA GLN A 510 21.47 37.08 7.04
C GLN A 510 21.88 35.61 7.01
N TRP A 511 22.92 35.28 6.23
CA TRP A 511 23.49 33.93 6.17
C TRP A 511 24.00 33.47 7.54
N ARG A 512 24.71 34.35 8.25
CA ARG A 512 25.16 34.12 9.64
C ARG A 512 23.98 33.87 10.58
N THR A 513 22.94 34.69 10.50
CA THR A 513 21.74 34.59 11.35
C THR A 513 20.99 33.28 11.11
N ALA A 514 20.84 32.88 9.85
CA ALA A 514 20.19 31.62 9.48
C ALA A 514 20.93 30.40 10.05
N VAL A 515 22.27 30.36 9.91
CA VAL A 515 23.08 29.27 10.47
C VAL A 515 23.10 29.29 12.00
N ASP A 516 23.16 30.46 12.62
CA ASP A 516 23.05 30.59 14.08
C ASP A 516 21.68 30.11 14.59
N GLY A 517 20.60 30.34 13.82
CA GLY A 517 19.27 29.78 14.04
C GLY A 517 19.26 28.25 13.96
N LEU A 518 19.83 27.67 12.91
CA LEU A 518 19.98 26.21 12.77
C LEU A 518 20.74 25.59 13.95
N ARG A 519 21.82 26.23 14.40
CA ARG A 519 22.59 25.76 15.55
C ARG A 519 21.75 25.76 16.82
N ARG A 520 21.02 26.85 17.09
CA ARG A 520 20.12 26.95 18.25
C ARG A 520 19.03 25.89 18.20
N LEU A 521 18.36 25.72 17.05
CA LEU A 521 17.32 24.71 16.87
C LEU A 521 17.84 23.30 17.15
N PHE A 522 19.06 22.99 16.71
CA PHE A 522 19.70 21.70 16.99
C PHE A 522 20.01 21.53 18.48
N GLU A 523 20.60 22.53 19.14
CA GLU A 523 20.90 22.49 20.57
C GLU A 523 19.64 22.41 21.44
N GLU A 524 18.60 23.18 21.12
CA GLU A 524 17.30 23.15 21.80
C GLU A 524 16.64 21.77 21.67
N PHE A 525 16.67 21.16 20.49
CA PHE A 525 16.12 19.82 20.27
C PHE A 525 16.86 18.75 21.07
N LEU A 526 18.20 18.81 21.12
CA LEU A 526 19.00 17.87 21.89
C LEU A 526 18.73 18.00 23.40
N ASN A 527 18.67 19.22 23.92
CA ASN A 527 18.42 19.49 25.34
C ASN A 527 16.99 19.15 25.76
N ALA A 528 15.98 19.45 24.93
CA ALA A 528 14.59 19.15 25.22
C ALA A 528 14.29 17.65 25.31
N HIS A 529 15.15 16.82 24.72
CA HIS A 529 14.96 15.37 24.64
C HIS A 529 16.10 14.55 25.26
N ASN A 530 17.07 15.20 25.90
CA ASN A 530 18.24 14.58 26.53
C ASN A 530 18.91 13.54 25.62
N ILE A 531 19.19 13.95 24.37
CA ILE A 531 19.75 13.06 23.35
C ILE A 531 21.28 13.06 23.44
N ASP A 532 21.85 11.88 23.65
CA ASP A 532 23.30 11.63 23.64
C ASP A 532 23.77 10.97 22.34
N ASN A 533 25.10 10.80 22.18
CA ASN A 533 25.73 10.09 21.05
C ASN A 533 25.34 10.59 19.65
N TYR A 534 25.13 11.90 19.53
CA TYR A 534 24.63 12.55 18.31
C TYR A 534 25.74 13.05 17.36
N ASP A 535 27.01 12.74 17.62
CA ASP A 535 28.15 13.24 16.83
C ASP A 535 28.08 12.82 15.35
N ASN A 536 27.67 11.59 15.05
CA ASN A 536 27.48 11.12 13.67
C ASN A 536 26.40 11.91 12.95
N TRP A 537 25.33 12.26 13.66
CA TRP A 537 24.24 13.05 13.10
C TRP A 537 24.68 14.50 12.88
N ARG A 538 25.34 15.11 13.87
CA ARG A 538 25.93 16.45 13.76
C ARG A 538 26.86 16.55 12.54
N ARG A 539 27.79 15.61 12.37
CA ARG A 539 28.69 15.56 11.20
C ARG A 539 27.93 15.52 9.88
N HIS A 540 26.89 14.70 9.82
CA HIS A 540 26.07 14.58 8.62
C HIS A 540 25.38 15.92 8.30
N LEU A 541 24.79 16.58 9.29
CA LEU A 541 24.12 17.88 9.12
C LEU A 541 25.13 18.99 8.75
N ASP A 542 26.29 19.03 9.40
CA ASP A 542 27.38 19.96 9.05
C ASP A 542 27.86 19.77 7.61
N ALA A 543 27.91 18.52 7.12
CA ALA A 543 28.25 18.21 5.73
C ALA A 543 27.17 18.69 4.74
N GLN A 544 25.90 18.79 5.13
CA GLN A 544 24.86 19.39 4.27
C GLN A 544 24.97 20.92 4.24
N ILE A 545 25.25 21.54 5.40
CA ILE A 545 25.55 22.98 5.47
C ILE A 545 26.81 23.31 4.67
N TYR A 546 27.81 22.44 4.68
CA TYR A 546 29.02 22.57 3.87
C TYR A 546 28.70 22.68 2.38
N LYS A 547 27.84 21.80 1.85
CA LYS A 547 27.44 21.85 0.43
C LYS A 547 26.72 23.15 0.09
N ALA A 548 25.82 23.60 0.96
CA ALA A 548 25.12 24.88 0.79
C ALA A 548 26.12 26.05 0.76
N LEU A 549 27.07 26.07 1.70
CA LEU A 549 28.10 27.09 1.81
C LEU A 549 29.04 27.06 0.60
N GLU A 550 29.50 25.88 0.17
CA GLU A 550 30.40 25.75 -0.98
C GLU A 550 29.73 26.23 -2.27
N HIS A 551 28.47 25.85 -2.50
CA HIS A 551 27.72 26.32 -3.66
C HIS A 551 27.60 27.85 -3.69
N GLN A 552 27.19 28.44 -2.56
CA GLN A 552 27.05 29.89 -2.44
C GLN A 552 28.40 30.62 -2.49
N TYR A 553 29.47 30.01 -1.98
CA TYR A 553 30.83 30.51 -2.07
C TYR A 553 31.31 30.55 -3.52
N GLN A 554 31.10 29.47 -4.29
CA GLN A 554 31.44 29.43 -5.71
C GLN A 554 30.71 30.52 -6.50
N ARG A 555 29.38 30.64 -6.30
CA ARG A 555 28.59 31.70 -6.93
C ARG A 555 29.06 33.09 -6.53
N GLY A 556 29.33 33.30 -5.24
CA GLY A 556 29.83 34.56 -4.72
C GLY A 556 31.18 34.96 -5.32
N LEU A 557 32.08 34.00 -5.58
CA LEU A 557 33.36 34.27 -6.26
C LEU A 557 33.14 34.68 -7.73
N GLU A 558 32.21 34.05 -8.43
CA GLU A 558 31.92 34.35 -9.84
C GLU A 558 31.27 35.73 -10.03
N THR A 559 30.28 36.06 -9.21
CA THR A 559 29.49 37.30 -9.30
C THR A 559 30.08 38.47 -8.53
N MET A 560 31.20 38.25 -7.82
CA MET A 560 31.81 39.24 -6.92
C MET A 560 32.00 40.60 -7.57
N HIS A 561 32.53 40.62 -8.79
CA HIS A 561 32.91 41.84 -9.49
C HIS A 561 31.70 42.68 -9.96
N GLU A 562 30.56 42.02 -10.18
CA GLU A 562 29.32 42.67 -10.64
C GLU A 562 28.54 43.29 -9.48
N LYS A 563 28.70 42.73 -8.28
CA LYS A 563 27.93 43.09 -7.08
C LYS A 563 28.74 43.85 -6.03
N MET A 564 30.01 44.13 -6.32
CA MET A 564 30.83 44.99 -5.48
C MET A 564 30.23 46.40 -5.40
N GLN A 565 30.35 47.01 -4.22
CA GLN A 565 29.94 48.39 -4.02
C GLN A 565 30.69 49.29 -5.00
N GLU A 566 29.96 50.15 -5.70
CA GLU A 566 30.54 51.05 -6.71
C GLU A 566 31.59 51.98 -6.06
N PHE A 567 32.82 51.89 -6.55
CA PHE A 567 33.93 52.74 -6.13
C PHE A 567 33.88 54.05 -6.90
N LYS A 568 33.68 55.16 -6.18
CA LYS A 568 33.73 56.50 -6.76
C LYS A 568 35.18 57.01 -6.74
N VAL A 569 35.70 57.34 -7.91
CA VAL A 569 37.08 57.82 -8.09
C VAL A 569 37.07 59.06 -8.95
N GLU A 570 37.90 60.04 -8.62
CA GLU A 570 38.10 61.25 -9.43
C GLU A 570 39.42 61.16 -10.19
N LEU A 571 39.44 61.64 -11.43
CA LEU A 571 40.66 61.86 -12.19
C LEU A 571 41.10 63.31 -12.02
N VAL A 572 42.30 63.53 -11.49
CA VAL A 572 42.83 64.87 -11.17
C VAL A 572 44.20 65.08 -11.80
N PHE A 573 44.51 66.34 -12.16
CA PHE A 573 45.87 66.73 -12.50
C PHE A 573 46.54 67.38 -11.29
N LYS A 574 47.65 66.81 -10.85
CA LYS A 574 48.42 67.36 -9.72
C LYS A 574 49.91 67.14 -9.95
N GLN A 575 50.72 68.19 -9.73
CA GLN A 575 52.18 68.15 -9.86
C GLN A 575 52.68 67.60 -11.21
N GLY A 576 52.10 68.04 -12.32
CA GLY A 576 52.52 67.60 -13.65
C GLY A 576 52.10 66.18 -14.03
N GLN A 577 51.24 65.52 -13.25
CA GLN A 577 50.80 64.15 -13.52
C GLN A 577 49.29 63.96 -13.36
N VAL A 578 48.73 63.11 -14.22
CA VAL A 578 47.35 62.61 -14.10
C VAL A 578 47.31 61.49 -13.06
N GLN A 579 46.56 61.70 -11.99
CA GLN A 579 46.45 60.79 -10.86
C GLN A 579 44.98 60.53 -10.50
N PHE A 580 44.72 59.39 -9.87
CA PHE A 580 43.41 59.10 -9.29
C PHE A 580 43.33 59.66 -7.86
N LYS A 581 42.13 60.08 -7.46
CA LYS A 581 41.79 60.47 -6.09
C LYS A 581 40.52 59.69 -5.66
N PRO A 582 40.57 58.80 -4.66
CA PRO A 582 41.75 58.34 -3.90
C PRO A 582 42.84 57.72 -4.79
N SER A 583 44.06 57.58 -4.25
CA SER A 583 45.21 57.08 -5.03
C SER A 583 44.93 55.70 -5.62
N PHE A 584 45.58 55.37 -6.74
CA PHE A 584 45.42 54.08 -7.40
C PHE A 584 45.70 52.89 -6.46
N GLU A 585 46.67 53.05 -5.56
CA GLU A 585 47.02 52.03 -4.58
C GLU A 585 45.98 51.89 -3.47
N ALA A 586 45.44 53.01 -2.96
CA ALA A 586 44.38 52.98 -1.95
C ALA A 586 43.10 52.33 -2.50
N VAL A 587 42.74 52.64 -3.75
CA VAL A 587 41.62 52.00 -4.44
C VAL A 587 41.86 50.50 -4.61
N ARG A 588 43.09 50.10 -4.97
CA ARG A 588 43.49 48.70 -5.10
C ARG A 588 43.44 47.95 -3.76
N GLU A 589 43.89 48.56 -2.68
CA GLU A 589 43.85 47.99 -1.34
C GLU A 589 42.40 47.79 -0.86
N ALA A 590 41.55 48.81 -1.00
CA ALA A 590 40.14 48.73 -0.64
C ALA A 590 39.40 47.61 -1.40
N TYR A 591 39.69 47.47 -2.69
CA TYR A 591 39.16 46.38 -3.52
C TYR A 591 39.58 45.00 -3.00
N TYR A 592 40.89 44.77 -2.79
CA TYR A 592 41.38 43.48 -2.31
C TYR A 592 40.97 43.17 -0.87
N GLN A 593 40.65 44.18 -0.05
CA GLN A 593 40.06 43.95 1.26
C GLN A 593 38.69 43.27 1.13
N GLN A 594 37.83 43.74 0.22
CA GLN A 594 36.53 43.10 -0.04
C GLN A 594 36.68 41.66 -0.57
N VAL A 595 37.66 41.42 -1.46
CA VAL A 595 38.00 40.06 -1.92
C VAL A 595 38.41 39.17 -0.75
N ARG A 596 39.28 39.65 0.15
CA ARG A 596 39.75 38.90 1.33
C ARG A 596 38.63 38.58 2.30
N GLU A 597 37.70 39.50 2.53
CA GLU A 597 36.55 39.26 3.41
C GLU A 597 35.70 38.10 2.87
N LEU A 598 35.34 38.10 1.57
CA LEU A 598 34.56 37.03 0.97
C LEU A 598 35.32 35.69 0.94
N VAL A 599 36.59 35.71 0.49
CA VAL A 599 37.43 34.50 0.43
C VAL A 599 37.66 33.91 1.82
N GLY A 600 37.71 34.75 2.86
CA GLY A 600 37.95 34.37 4.25
C GLY A 600 36.74 33.80 4.99
N ILE A 601 35.51 33.88 4.43
CA ILE A 601 34.30 33.40 5.10
C ILE A 601 34.41 31.94 5.58
N PRO A 602 34.81 30.96 4.72
CA PRO A 602 34.85 29.56 5.14
C PRO A 602 35.85 29.27 6.27
N LEU A 603 36.92 30.07 6.40
CA LEU A 603 37.94 29.90 7.44
C LEU A 603 37.41 30.26 8.83
N ARG A 604 36.49 31.23 8.89
CA ARG A 604 35.84 31.71 10.12
C ARG A 604 34.53 30.97 10.41
N PHE A 605 34.01 30.22 9.44
CA PHE A 605 32.77 29.48 9.59
C PHE A 605 32.93 28.29 10.55
N ARG A 606 31.86 27.99 11.30
CA ARG A 606 31.85 26.95 12.34
C ARG A 606 30.63 26.02 12.28
N GLY A 607 29.71 26.20 11.34
CA GLY A 607 28.55 25.31 11.18
C GLY A 607 27.78 25.15 12.49
N LEU A 608 27.53 23.91 12.90
CA LEU A 608 26.85 23.53 14.14
C LEU A 608 27.80 23.34 15.34
N GLN A 609 29.08 23.68 15.20
CA GLN A 609 30.04 23.62 16.31
C GLN A 609 29.81 24.74 17.33
N GLN A 610 30.14 24.49 18.59
CA GLN A 610 30.07 25.49 19.65
C GLN A 610 31.14 26.58 19.44
N LYS A 611 30.78 27.83 19.73
CA LYS A 611 31.65 29.01 19.48
C LYS A 611 32.93 29.05 20.34
N LYS A 612 33.05 28.23 21.40
CA LYS A 612 34.14 28.29 22.40
C LYS A 612 35.26 27.25 22.21
N GLU A 613 35.12 26.28 21.31
CA GLU A 613 36.16 25.26 21.08
C GLU A 613 37.11 25.70 19.97
N SER A 614 38.28 26.20 20.37
CA SER A 614 39.43 26.40 19.50
C SER A 614 39.93 25.03 19.02
N GLY A 615 39.52 24.60 17.83
CA GLY A 615 39.95 23.31 17.27
C GLY A 615 38.94 22.17 17.46
N GLY A 616 37.66 22.42 17.15
CA GLY A 616 36.68 21.34 17.04
C GLY A 616 37.11 20.28 16.01
N PRO A 617 36.56 19.04 16.07
CA PRO A 617 37.10 17.88 15.35
C PRO A 617 36.95 17.94 13.82
N TYR A 618 36.20 18.91 13.28
CA TYR A 618 35.90 19.03 11.85
C TYR A 618 36.38 20.37 11.31
N GLU A 619 37.58 20.37 10.72
CA GLU A 619 38.10 21.47 9.89
C GLU A 619 37.49 21.49 8.47
N LEU A 620 36.32 20.87 8.29
CA LEU A 620 35.70 20.65 6.99
C LEU A 620 35.58 21.95 6.18
N TYR A 621 35.07 23.02 6.81
CA TYR A 621 34.85 24.31 6.14
C TYR A 621 36.15 25.01 5.72
N LYS A 622 37.26 24.79 6.43
CA LYS A 622 38.56 25.39 6.09
C LYS A 622 39.13 24.84 4.78
N LEU A 623 38.63 23.69 4.31
CA LEU A 623 39.03 23.09 3.04
C LEU A 623 38.37 23.76 1.82
N ILE A 624 37.25 24.48 1.98
CA ILE A 624 36.51 25.08 0.85
C ILE A 624 37.40 25.98 -0.03
N PRO A 625 38.24 26.89 0.51
CA PRO A 625 39.10 27.73 -0.33
C PRO A 625 40.14 26.92 -1.11
N LEU A 626 40.66 25.84 -0.54
CA LEU A 626 41.63 24.96 -1.21
C LEU A 626 40.97 24.17 -2.35
N SER A 627 39.77 23.64 -2.13
CA SER A 627 38.99 22.94 -3.17
C SER A 627 38.62 23.86 -4.34
N ASN A 628 38.44 25.16 -4.08
CA ASN A 628 37.97 26.15 -5.06
C ASN A 628 39.08 27.11 -5.53
N LYS A 629 40.35 26.71 -5.42
CA LYS A 629 41.52 27.56 -5.71
C LYS A 629 41.50 28.18 -7.12
N ASP A 630 41.04 27.45 -8.14
CA ASP A 630 41.08 27.92 -9.54
C ASP A 630 40.10 29.08 -9.78
N ARG A 631 38.97 29.06 -9.06
CA ARG A 631 37.98 30.16 -9.06
C ARG A 631 38.55 31.40 -8.38
N ILE A 632 39.30 31.23 -7.29
CA ILE A 632 40.01 32.32 -6.61
C ILE A 632 41.08 32.94 -7.54
N VAL A 633 41.85 32.11 -8.25
CA VAL A 633 42.80 32.60 -9.26
C VAL A 633 42.08 33.40 -10.35
N THR A 634 40.94 32.91 -10.83
CA THR A 634 40.12 33.61 -11.84
C THR A 634 39.66 34.98 -11.34
N VAL A 635 39.25 35.09 -10.07
CA VAL A 635 38.91 36.37 -9.44
C VAL A 635 40.10 37.34 -9.47
N HIS A 636 41.29 36.86 -9.10
CA HIS A 636 42.50 37.69 -9.15
C HIS A 636 42.88 38.12 -10.57
N LEU A 637 42.73 37.25 -11.57
CA LEU A 637 43.00 37.59 -12.97
C LEU A 637 42.05 38.68 -13.49
N LYS A 638 40.74 38.56 -13.19
CA LYS A 638 39.75 39.59 -13.52
C LYS A 638 40.06 40.92 -12.84
N ALA A 639 40.49 40.90 -11.57
CA ALA A 639 40.94 42.09 -10.87
C ALA A 639 42.14 42.76 -11.56
N VAL A 640 43.14 41.98 -12.00
CA VAL A 640 44.30 42.51 -12.74
C VAL A 640 43.88 43.14 -14.07
N GLU A 641 42.97 42.50 -14.81
CA GLU A 641 42.42 43.06 -16.05
C GLU A 641 41.70 44.40 -15.80
N LEU A 642 40.86 44.45 -14.76
CA LEU A 642 40.12 45.64 -14.35
C LEU A 642 41.03 46.82 -13.99
N PHE A 643 42.06 46.58 -13.16
CA PHE A 643 43.07 47.60 -12.85
C PHE A 643 43.90 47.98 -14.09
N GLY A 644 44.08 47.05 -15.03
CA GLY A 644 44.64 47.32 -16.35
C GLY A 644 43.79 48.31 -17.15
N LYS A 645 42.46 48.12 -17.21
CA LYS A 645 41.50 49.04 -17.85
C LYS A 645 41.53 50.43 -17.20
N LEU A 646 41.48 50.51 -15.87
CA LEU A 646 41.58 51.78 -15.13
C LEU A 646 42.88 52.53 -15.45
N ASN A 647 44.01 51.81 -15.47
CA ASN A 647 45.30 52.42 -15.79
C ASN A 647 45.38 52.91 -17.25
N ARG A 648 44.71 52.24 -18.20
CA ARG A 648 44.60 52.71 -19.59
C ARG A 648 43.86 54.04 -19.68
N VAL A 649 42.76 54.21 -18.95
CA VAL A 649 42.04 55.50 -18.86
C VAL A 649 42.96 56.60 -18.33
N ARG A 650 43.67 56.34 -17.22
CA ARG A 650 44.66 57.30 -16.69
C ARG A 650 45.72 57.68 -17.72
N LYS A 651 46.20 56.73 -18.51
CA LYS A 651 47.20 56.99 -19.57
C LYS A 651 46.62 57.77 -20.74
N ALA A 652 45.37 57.53 -21.12
CA ALA A 652 44.70 58.23 -22.22
C ALA A 652 44.63 59.75 -21.97
N PHE A 653 44.39 60.18 -20.74
CA PHE A 653 44.38 61.60 -20.40
C PHE A 653 45.77 62.25 -20.36
N ARG A 654 46.87 61.50 -20.41
CA ARG A 654 48.23 62.11 -20.40
C ARG A 654 48.50 62.98 -21.63
N THR A 655 47.96 62.61 -22.79
CA THR A 655 48.17 63.38 -24.04
C THR A 655 47.44 64.72 -24.01
N HIS A 656 46.31 64.81 -23.31
CA HIS A 656 45.53 66.05 -23.21
C HIS A 656 46.11 67.06 -22.24
N VAL A 657 46.97 66.62 -21.31
CA VAL A 657 47.47 67.45 -20.20
C VAL A 657 48.94 67.83 -20.40
N LEU A 658 49.44 67.69 -21.64
CA LEU A 658 50.84 67.96 -22.00
C LEU A 658 51.21 69.43 -21.74
N VAL A 659 50.29 70.36 -22.01
CA VAL A 659 50.48 71.79 -21.79
C VAL A 659 50.73 72.10 -20.31
N GLY A 660 50.03 71.42 -19.39
CA GLY A 660 50.25 71.56 -17.95
C GLY A 660 51.53 70.97 -17.42
N THR A 661 52.31 70.25 -18.24
CA THR A 661 53.62 69.73 -17.85
C THR A 661 54.76 70.70 -18.16
N CYS A 662 54.49 71.76 -18.93
CA CYS A 662 55.43 72.84 -19.20
C CYS A 662 55.74 73.63 -17.92
N GLY A 663 57.01 74.02 -17.71
CA GLY A 663 57.48 74.73 -16.52
C GLY A 663 57.61 73.88 -15.24
N ILE A 664 57.21 72.59 -15.27
CA ILE A 664 57.31 71.67 -14.13
C ILE A 664 58.50 70.71 -14.37
N ASN A 665 59.24 70.35 -13.32
CA ASN A 665 60.40 69.43 -13.37
C ASN A 665 61.54 69.88 -14.32
N GLY A 666 61.78 71.18 -14.46
CA GLY A 666 62.85 71.72 -15.30
C GLY A 666 62.57 71.68 -16.81
N GLY A 667 61.32 71.42 -17.21
CA GLY A 667 60.88 71.55 -18.60
C GLY A 667 60.79 73.00 -19.07
N PRO A 668 60.85 73.26 -20.40
CA PRO A 668 60.69 74.60 -20.95
C PRO A 668 59.33 75.18 -20.55
N ASP A 669 59.34 76.47 -20.21
CA ASP A 669 58.13 77.23 -19.93
C ASP A 669 57.25 77.35 -21.19
N ILE A 670 55.94 77.51 -21.02
CA ILE A 670 54.98 77.63 -22.12
C ILE A 670 55.39 78.82 -23.02
N ASP A 671 55.75 79.95 -22.43
CA ASP A 671 56.17 81.15 -23.15
C ASP A 671 57.44 80.91 -23.97
N ALA A 672 58.44 80.22 -23.41
CA ALA A 672 59.68 79.90 -24.10
C ALA A 672 59.45 78.93 -25.27
N LEU A 673 58.55 77.96 -25.10
CA LEU A 673 58.17 77.02 -26.15
C LEU A 673 57.46 77.74 -27.30
N VAL A 674 56.52 78.64 -26.98
CA VAL A 674 55.80 79.43 -27.97
C VAL A 674 56.75 80.35 -28.73
N GLU A 675 57.67 81.04 -28.05
CA GLU A 675 58.68 81.91 -28.69
C GLU A 675 59.62 81.13 -29.62
N ALA A 676 60.02 79.90 -29.25
CA ALA A 676 60.87 79.06 -30.10
C ALA A 676 60.14 78.48 -31.33
N THR A 677 58.85 78.19 -31.19
CA THR A 677 58.07 77.47 -32.23
C THR A 677 57.37 78.42 -33.20
N CYS A 678 56.99 79.62 -32.74
CA CYS A 678 56.21 80.57 -33.53
C CYS A 678 57.09 81.67 -34.14
N ALA A 679 57.60 81.45 -35.36
CA ALA A 679 58.40 82.45 -36.08
C ALA A 679 57.60 83.25 -37.14
N ASN A 680 56.53 82.67 -37.68
CA ASN A 680 55.70 83.24 -38.75
C ASN A 680 54.22 83.29 -38.34
N LEU A 681 53.43 84.15 -39.00
CA LEU A 681 51.99 84.31 -38.73
C LEU A 681 51.20 82.99 -38.83
N LYS A 682 51.58 82.12 -39.78
CA LYS A 682 50.98 80.79 -39.95
C LYS A 682 51.12 79.91 -38.70
N ASN A 683 52.27 79.95 -38.02
CA ASN A 683 52.52 79.14 -36.83
C ASN A 683 51.60 79.55 -35.67
N TYR A 684 51.32 80.86 -35.53
CA TYR A 684 50.35 81.36 -34.54
C TYR A 684 48.92 80.92 -34.88
N SER A 685 48.52 81.02 -36.15
CA SER A 685 47.20 80.55 -36.60
C SER A 685 47.01 79.05 -36.36
N ASP A 686 48.03 78.24 -36.65
CA ASP A 686 48.02 76.79 -36.41
C ASP A 686 47.93 76.50 -34.90
N GLY A 687 48.63 77.27 -34.06
CA GLY A 687 48.55 77.17 -32.60
C GLY A 687 47.14 77.44 -32.03
N PHE A 688 46.47 78.52 -32.46
CA PHE A 688 45.09 78.80 -32.06
C PHE A 688 44.09 77.74 -32.57
N ASN A 689 44.31 77.21 -33.78
CA ASN A 689 43.50 76.11 -34.31
C ASN A 689 43.65 74.83 -33.47
N VAL A 690 44.86 74.49 -33.03
CA VAL A 690 45.12 73.35 -32.14
C VAL A 690 44.43 73.53 -30.78
N VAL A 691 44.46 74.72 -30.18
CA VAL A 691 43.75 75.01 -28.93
C VAL A 691 42.24 74.77 -29.09
N LYS A 692 41.66 75.30 -30.17
CA LYS A 692 40.23 75.12 -30.49
C LYS A 692 39.86 73.65 -30.73
N GLU A 693 40.71 72.91 -31.43
CA GLU A 693 40.52 71.48 -31.67
C GLU A 693 40.56 70.67 -30.36
N GLN A 694 41.50 70.96 -29.46
CA GLN A 694 41.59 70.28 -28.16
C GLN A 694 40.43 70.62 -27.22
N LEU A 695 39.93 71.86 -27.23
CA LEU A 695 38.73 72.25 -26.47
C LEU A 695 37.48 71.50 -26.94
N ASN A 696 37.30 71.34 -28.25
CA ASN A 696 36.19 70.55 -28.79
C ASN A 696 36.29 69.08 -28.37
N LYS A 697 37.49 68.47 -28.49
CA LYS A 697 37.73 67.09 -28.05
C LYS A 697 37.47 66.88 -26.55
N LEU A 698 37.69 67.90 -25.73
CA LEU A 698 37.44 67.83 -24.29
C LEU A 698 35.94 67.83 -23.95
N ARG A 699 35.13 68.56 -24.73
CA ARG A 699 33.67 68.63 -24.57
C ARG A 699 32.97 67.32 -24.93
N ASP A 700 33.53 66.57 -25.88
CA ASP A 700 32.98 65.27 -26.32
C ASP A 700 33.20 64.14 -25.30
N ILE A 701 34.06 64.34 -24.30
CA ILE A 701 34.32 63.36 -23.25
C ILE A 701 33.17 63.41 -22.22
N ASP A 702 32.71 62.27 -21.70
CA ASP A 702 31.69 62.23 -20.65
C ASP A 702 32.22 62.67 -19.27
N ASP A 703 31.38 63.30 -18.44
CA ASP A 703 31.74 63.74 -17.08
C ASP A 703 31.93 62.58 -16.08
N ASN A 704 31.21 61.48 -16.30
CA ASN A 704 31.30 60.28 -15.48
C ASN A 704 31.46 59.05 -16.37
N MET A 705 32.59 58.37 -16.25
CA MET A 705 32.87 57.12 -16.96
C MET A 705 32.64 55.93 -16.04
N LYS A 706 31.78 54.99 -16.46
CA LYS A 706 31.56 53.73 -15.72
C LYS A 706 32.42 52.62 -16.29
N ILE A 707 33.24 52.01 -15.44
CA ILE A 707 34.08 50.85 -15.77
C ILE A 707 33.84 49.79 -14.71
N ASP A 708 33.01 48.80 -15.05
CA ASP A 708 32.61 47.73 -14.14
C ASP A 708 32.16 48.32 -12.78
N GLY A 709 32.77 47.91 -11.67
CA GLY A 709 32.47 48.43 -10.33
C GLY A 709 33.00 49.83 -10.00
N PHE A 710 33.47 50.61 -10.99
CA PHE A 710 34.04 51.94 -10.78
C PHE A 710 33.26 53.03 -11.54
N THR A 711 32.96 54.14 -10.85
CA THR A 711 32.56 55.40 -11.48
C THR A 711 33.70 56.39 -11.37
N ILE A 712 34.26 56.77 -12.52
CA ILE A 712 35.35 57.74 -12.64
C ILE A 712 34.77 59.10 -13.03
N SER A 713 34.90 60.09 -12.16
CA SER A 713 34.60 61.49 -12.47
C SER A 713 35.77 62.12 -13.21
N THR A 714 35.52 62.63 -14.42
CA THR A 714 36.50 63.33 -15.26
C THR A 714 36.40 64.85 -15.14
N ILE A 715 35.42 65.35 -14.38
CA ILE A 715 35.17 66.79 -14.18
C ILE A 715 36.44 67.53 -13.72
N PRO A 716 37.21 67.06 -12.72
CA PRO A 716 38.37 67.81 -12.23
C PRO A 716 39.53 67.87 -13.24
N ILE A 717 39.75 66.78 -13.99
CA ILE A 717 40.80 66.75 -15.01
C ILE A 717 40.41 67.61 -16.22
N LYS A 718 39.14 67.65 -16.62
CA LYS A 718 38.67 68.52 -17.70
C LYS A 718 38.91 69.99 -17.35
N ALA A 719 38.46 70.43 -16.18
CA ALA A 719 38.69 71.79 -15.71
C ALA A 719 40.19 72.15 -15.71
N SER A 720 41.06 71.21 -15.31
CA SER A 720 42.51 71.42 -15.34
C SER A 720 43.07 71.55 -16.77
N VAL A 721 42.55 70.78 -17.73
CA VAL A 721 42.96 70.88 -19.14
C VAL A 721 42.45 72.18 -19.78
N GLU A 722 41.22 72.60 -19.49
CA GLU A 722 40.68 73.88 -19.98
C GLU A 722 41.54 75.06 -19.50
N GLU A 723 41.91 75.07 -18.22
CA GLU A 723 42.79 76.09 -17.66
C GLU A 723 44.17 76.11 -18.37
N GLN A 724 44.74 74.95 -18.66
CA GLN A 724 46.02 74.85 -19.37
C GLN A 724 45.94 75.33 -20.82
N LEU A 725 44.87 74.95 -21.53
CA LEU A 725 44.63 75.41 -22.90
C LEU A 725 44.44 76.93 -22.96
N HIS A 726 43.79 77.50 -21.95
CA HIS A 726 43.66 78.95 -21.83
C HIS A 726 45.01 79.63 -21.60
N ARG A 727 45.88 79.08 -20.74
CA ARG A 727 47.25 79.61 -20.55
C ARG A 727 48.08 79.55 -21.84
N LEU A 728 47.93 78.50 -22.65
CA LEU A 728 48.61 78.43 -23.96
C LEU A 728 48.08 79.49 -24.93
N GLU A 729 46.77 79.73 -24.93
CA GLU A 729 46.15 80.80 -25.71
C GLU A 729 46.71 82.19 -25.32
N GLU A 730 46.83 82.46 -24.02
CA GLU A 730 47.43 83.70 -23.50
C GLU A 730 48.92 83.83 -23.89
N ALA A 731 49.70 82.75 -23.79
CA ALA A 731 51.10 82.73 -24.20
C ALA A 731 51.27 83.01 -25.70
N LEU A 732 50.44 82.40 -26.56
CA LEU A 732 50.40 82.67 -27.99
C LEU A 732 50.10 84.15 -28.28
N LEU A 733 49.10 84.73 -27.60
CA LEU A 733 48.75 86.15 -27.73
C LEU A 733 49.90 87.06 -27.29
N ASN A 734 50.55 86.75 -26.16
CA ASN A 734 51.64 87.57 -25.62
C ASN A 734 52.89 87.50 -26.49
N ALA A 735 53.28 86.31 -26.96
CA ALA A 735 54.41 86.15 -27.87
C ALA A 735 54.18 86.86 -29.22
N MET A 736 52.95 86.80 -29.75
CA MET A 736 52.56 87.53 -30.96
C MET A 736 52.67 89.05 -30.75
N ARG A 737 52.14 89.58 -29.63
CA ARG A 737 52.27 91.00 -29.26
C ARG A 737 53.73 91.43 -29.12
N LYS A 738 54.56 90.64 -28.43
CA LYS A 738 55.99 90.91 -28.23
C LYS A 738 56.73 90.93 -29.56
N THR A 739 56.46 89.97 -30.44
CA THR A 739 57.07 89.92 -31.79
C THR A 739 56.66 91.14 -32.62
N MET A 740 55.37 91.52 -32.60
CA MET A 740 54.90 92.75 -33.27
C MET A 740 55.59 93.99 -32.72
N GLN A 741 55.68 94.14 -31.40
CA GLN A 741 56.36 95.27 -30.75
C GLN A 741 57.86 95.33 -31.07
N GLN A 742 58.56 94.19 -31.06
CA GLN A 742 59.97 94.10 -31.46
C GLN A 742 60.17 94.46 -32.93
N THR A 743 59.25 94.05 -33.81
CA THR A 743 59.32 94.47 -35.22
C THR A 743 59.10 95.96 -35.39
N LEU A 744 58.17 96.54 -34.64
CA LEU A 744 57.94 97.98 -34.64
C LEU A 744 59.17 98.73 -34.12
N SER A 745 59.75 98.32 -32.99
CA SER A 745 60.93 98.97 -32.42
C SER A 745 62.18 98.82 -33.30
N ALA A 746 62.34 97.70 -34.01
CA ALA A 746 63.40 97.51 -34.99
C ALA A 746 63.23 98.44 -36.20
N ILE A 747 61.99 98.64 -36.67
CA ILE A 747 61.68 99.64 -37.70
C ILE A 747 62.01 101.04 -37.17
N ASP A 748 61.56 101.39 -35.97
CA ASP A 748 61.78 102.73 -35.39
C ASP A 748 63.27 103.02 -35.19
N THR A 749 64.04 102.05 -34.67
CA THR A 749 65.49 102.17 -34.48
C THR A 749 66.21 102.33 -35.82
N PHE A 750 65.78 101.57 -36.84
CA PHE A 750 66.33 101.73 -38.18
C PHE A 750 66.01 103.09 -38.77
N VAL A 751 64.75 103.56 -38.67
CA VAL A 751 64.33 104.87 -39.14
C VAL A 751 65.13 105.96 -38.42
N TYR A 752 65.34 105.83 -37.10
CA TYR A 752 66.14 106.75 -36.30
C TYR A 752 67.62 106.78 -36.73
N ASN A 753 68.25 105.61 -36.91
CA ASN A 753 69.64 105.51 -37.36
C ASN A 753 69.83 106.04 -38.79
N ALA A 754 68.92 105.68 -39.70
CA ALA A 754 68.93 106.20 -41.07
C ALA A 754 68.74 107.71 -41.09
N SER A 755 67.83 108.24 -40.26
CA SER A 755 67.63 109.67 -40.07
C SER A 755 68.93 110.34 -39.62
N ASN A 756 69.56 109.87 -38.54
CA ASN A 756 70.81 110.45 -38.01
C ASN A 756 71.98 110.45 -39.00
N VAL A 757 72.10 109.43 -39.86
CA VAL A 757 73.12 109.40 -40.92
C VAL A 757 72.82 110.44 -42.00
N ILE A 758 71.55 110.64 -42.35
CA ILE A 758 71.11 111.64 -43.34
C ILE A 758 71.25 113.07 -42.81
N THR A 759 71.01 113.32 -41.52
CA THR A 759 71.08 114.68 -40.94
C THR A 759 72.49 115.21 -40.75
N ARG A 760 73.52 114.35 -40.73
CA ARG A 760 74.93 114.80 -40.69
C ARG A 760 75.32 115.36 -42.05
N GLN A 761 75.31 116.70 -42.18
CA GLN A 761 75.84 117.39 -43.36
C GLN A 761 77.38 117.46 -43.29
N PRO A 762 78.13 116.72 -44.13
CA PRO A 762 79.59 116.80 -44.15
C PRO A 762 80.04 118.14 -44.74
N VAL A 763 80.97 118.83 -44.07
CA VAL A 763 81.44 120.18 -44.47
C VAL A 763 82.78 120.10 -45.20
N THR A 764 83.49 118.97 -45.13
CA THR A 764 84.78 118.75 -45.82
C THR A 764 84.70 117.62 -46.87
N MET A 765 85.51 117.71 -47.94
CA MET A 765 85.53 116.71 -49.02
C MET A 765 85.92 115.30 -48.54
N GLU A 766 86.72 115.20 -47.49
CA GLU A 766 87.14 113.93 -46.87
C GLU A 766 85.99 113.32 -46.03
N GLU A 767 85.17 114.16 -45.39
CA GLU A 767 83.93 113.73 -44.72
C GLU A 767 82.82 113.31 -45.70
N VAL A 768 82.73 113.94 -46.89
CA VAL A 768 81.80 113.51 -47.95
C VAL A 768 82.14 112.09 -48.43
N GLY A 769 83.43 111.80 -48.63
CA GLY A 769 83.91 110.46 -48.99
C GLY A 769 83.63 109.39 -47.93
N GLN A 770 83.65 109.76 -46.64
CA GLN A 770 83.32 108.86 -45.53
C GLN A 770 81.81 108.70 -45.30
N ALA A 771 80.98 109.68 -45.68
CA ALA A 771 79.52 109.65 -45.50
C ALA A 771 78.74 108.88 -46.58
N ILE A 772 79.27 108.74 -47.80
CA ILE A 772 78.57 108.07 -48.92
C ILE A 772 78.36 106.57 -48.68
N ARG A 773 79.38 105.86 -48.18
CA ARG A 773 79.29 104.41 -47.91
C ARG A 773 78.20 104.05 -46.87
N PRO A 774 78.08 104.75 -45.73
CA PRO A 774 76.96 104.57 -44.79
C PRO A 774 75.58 104.81 -45.41
N ILE A 775 75.44 105.81 -46.29
CA ILE A 775 74.16 106.16 -46.94
C ILE A 775 73.72 105.06 -47.92
N GLU A 776 74.62 104.57 -48.78
CA GLU A 776 74.31 103.45 -49.69
C GLU A 776 73.97 102.16 -48.94
N SER A 777 74.71 101.86 -47.86
CA SER A 777 74.40 100.74 -46.96
C SER A 777 73.02 100.88 -46.32
N SER A 778 72.64 102.10 -45.92
CA SER A 778 71.32 102.37 -45.32
C SER A 778 70.18 102.20 -46.33
N TRP A 779 70.37 102.60 -47.59
CA TRP A 779 69.40 102.37 -48.67
C TRP A 779 69.21 100.89 -49.02
N GLN A 780 70.31 100.12 -49.10
CA GLN A 780 70.23 98.68 -49.33
C GLN A 780 69.53 97.95 -48.17
N GLN A 781 69.82 98.35 -46.92
CA GLN A 781 69.12 97.82 -45.74
C GLN A 781 67.63 98.21 -45.73
N CYS A 782 67.26 99.42 -46.17
CA CYS A 782 65.87 99.84 -46.28
C CYS A 782 65.09 98.97 -47.26
N HIS A 783 65.69 98.63 -48.41
CA HIS A 783 65.08 97.72 -49.38
C HIS A 783 64.95 96.30 -48.82
N HIS A 784 65.93 95.83 -48.04
CA HIS A 784 65.88 94.52 -47.38
C HIS A 784 64.78 94.46 -46.31
N MET A 785 64.62 95.53 -45.53
CA MET A 785 63.57 95.65 -44.50
C MET A 785 62.15 95.72 -45.11
N LYS A 786 61.98 96.44 -46.22
CA LYS A 786 60.70 96.46 -46.95
C LYS A 786 60.32 95.06 -47.45
N LYS A 787 61.29 94.27 -47.93
CA LYS A 787 61.08 92.86 -48.31
C LYS A 787 60.77 91.96 -47.12
N SER A 788 61.39 92.18 -45.96
CA SER A 788 61.11 91.38 -44.74
C SER A 788 59.71 91.67 -44.18
N LEU A 789 59.24 92.92 -44.22
CA LEU A 789 57.89 93.30 -43.82
C LEU A 789 56.80 92.72 -44.72
N VAL A 790 57.03 92.70 -46.04
CA VAL A 790 56.11 92.06 -46.99
C VAL A 790 56.10 90.54 -46.80
N ARG A 791 57.24 89.90 -46.55
CA ARG A 791 57.34 88.46 -46.24
C ARG A 791 56.73 88.07 -44.90
N ARG A 792 56.59 88.99 -43.94
CA ARG A 792 55.94 88.76 -42.65
C ARG A 792 54.44 89.06 -42.66
N ARG A 793 53.95 89.73 -43.71
CA ARG A 793 52.52 90.05 -43.92
C ARG A 793 51.75 88.92 -44.61
N ASN A 794 52.42 88.16 -45.47
CA ASN A 794 51.92 86.89 -46.03
C ASN A 794 52.36 85.73 -45.14
#